data_AF-A0A2G8KRZ9-F1
#
_entry.id   AF-A0A2G8KRZ9-F1
#
_cell.length_a   1.000
_cell.length_b   1.000
_cell.length_c   1.000
_cell.angle_alpha   90.00
_cell.angle_beta   90.00
_cell.angle_gamma   90.00
#
_symmetry.space_group_name_H-M   'P 1'
#
loop_
_entity.id
_entity.type
_entity.pdbx_description
1 polymer ?
#
loop_
_entity_poly.entity_id
_entity_poly.type
_entity_poly.pdbx_seq_one_letter_code
_entity_poly.pdbx_strand_id
1 'polypeptide(L)'
;MSIGNLSCILSDVHRPYYASDCTSCQSSAQIVQGRPPFYGVVHGSCTTACQEGFFESTYGTCLACNPTCLTCSTFEIDGCTSCRQPLLLLNGFCVRQCGDEQYIDGGICLDCHPSCGNCRGPNENQCTSCFGTSSLVSGRCRQGCPNSKFQVLSVIAKIVALVVTPVLPFTMNTVVPVLIAREGSPWGTLVWISVAWDFTKMTLDFVEVRLYNKAKKCHYTCRSCSGGGVYECTSCSGGDVLTNFGQCSANCFGGYYNDGGICKTCNSDCLECSSPVECLVCRNPSDVLQFGECSPQCADQYFLDPLTRMCRECDWSCNACNGPLPNDCVECMDGMILRSGTCVSACGPGYHQTDGQCKECGSNCASCTSLFSCTSCQYPYFLLGEFCVSDCGPGYYSEPISRVCIRCPPNCEECHTPDSCITCTRGTYLSIDICVTNCGHSSFPNSETGLCDANIHPPTLVVNGSITTEIGGTQVLNPSFFTAYDTDTSNYDLIFIVVSPPNNGQLLKIQRGVDTILRAKDRFSYEDLLMGSVRFVHNAKKELTGFTSIKVSDRQLESHAEDVGIVIISPFPPVVTRNEPLVVEEGEIAQITPALSLQIHDEDNPLAVLVTVIEAPKHGRLLRLPERERVRAFNLDNLATGSIHYAHDGSETQFDLALLQVSDGYNVVNILFNIHILPQDNRGPILVNNIQAQVQEGDMTQITSQLLKAKDVDSDDRLLVYTLTPPANNPQRGEVLMILPIPETGLEEGWEDMGNGFMKRQMYRFRQG
;
A
#
# COMPACT_ATOMS: atom_id res chain seq x y z
N MET A 1 26.17 -9.47 -87.59
CA MET A 1 26.17 -9.83 -86.16
C MET A 1 24.74 -9.71 -85.65
N SER A 2 24.15 -10.88 -85.44
CA SER A 2 22.94 -11.21 -84.65
C SER A 2 21.79 -10.21 -84.67
N ILE A 3 21.08 -10.24 -85.79
CA ILE A 3 19.79 -9.61 -86.12
C ILE A 3 18.70 -10.47 -85.46
N GLY A 4 17.89 -9.95 -84.52
CA GLY A 4 16.69 -9.14 -84.80
C GLY A 4 15.48 -10.00 -84.44
N ASN A 5 15.18 -10.06 -83.13
CA ASN A 5 14.37 -11.08 -82.43
C ASN A 5 13.22 -11.66 -83.27
N LEU A 6 13.42 -12.90 -83.70
CA LEU A 6 12.41 -13.74 -84.33
C LEU A 6 11.30 -14.05 -83.33
N SER A 7 10.31 -13.18 -83.22
CA SER A 7 9.07 -13.42 -82.47
C SER A 7 8.18 -14.49 -83.12
N CYS A 8 8.73 -15.39 -83.95
CA CYS A 8 8.06 -15.99 -85.09
C CYS A 8 8.43 -17.47 -85.23
N ILE A 9 7.44 -18.36 -85.26
CA ILE A 9 7.60 -19.83 -85.39
C ILE A 9 7.12 -20.24 -86.79
N LEU A 10 7.90 -21.08 -87.49
CA LEU A 10 7.69 -21.54 -88.88
C LEU A 10 7.42 -23.06 -88.91
N SER A 11 6.41 -23.54 -89.65
CA SER A 11 6.17 -24.97 -89.88
C SER A 11 6.49 -25.40 -91.31
N ASP A 12 7.57 -26.18 -91.42
CA ASP A 12 8.00 -27.08 -92.51
C ASP A 12 8.96 -26.59 -93.62
N VAL A 13 9.90 -27.48 -93.92
CA VAL A 13 11.23 -27.23 -94.50
C VAL A 13 11.21 -27.58 -95.98
N HIS A 14 11.01 -26.61 -96.88
CA HIS A 14 11.56 -26.59 -98.26
C HIS A 14 11.12 -25.33 -99.07
N ARG A 15 11.69 -24.15 -98.78
CA ARG A 15 11.93 -22.98 -99.68
C ARG A 15 12.57 -21.80 -98.87
N PRO A 16 13.20 -20.78 -99.50
CA PRO A 16 13.91 -19.73 -98.76
C PRO A 16 12.92 -18.73 -98.13
N TYR A 17 12.92 -18.61 -96.79
CA TYR A 17 11.95 -17.82 -96.01
C TYR A 17 12.44 -16.37 -95.73
N TYR A 18 11.56 -15.38 -95.93
CA TYR A 18 11.73 -14.00 -95.48
C TYR A 18 11.05 -13.79 -94.11
N ALA A 19 11.50 -12.79 -93.34
CA ALA A 19 11.00 -12.48 -91.99
C ALA A 19 9.50 -12.07 -91.90
N SER A 20 8.77 -12.14 -93.00
CA SER A 20 7.34 -11.79 -93.12
C SER A 20 6.40 -13.00 -93.16
N ASP A 21 6.89 -14.23 -92.97
CA ASP A 21 6.11 -15.46 -93.19
C ASP A 21 5.81 -16.27 -91.91
N CYS A 22 5.52 -15.61 -90.79
CA CYS A 22 5.25 -16.27 -89.50
C CYS A 22 3.95 -17.05 -89.49
N THR A 23 3.98 -18.27 -88.93
CA THR A 23 2.77 -19.10 -88.70
C THR A 23 2.24 -18.99 -87.26
N SER A 24 3.09 -18.66 -86.29
CA SER A 24 2.67 -18.31 -84.92
C SER A 24 3.71 -17.43 -84.23
N CYS A 25 3.29 -16.64 -83.22
CA CYS A 25 4.16 -15.76 -82.47
C CYS A 25 4.73 -16.43 -81.22
N GLN A 26 5.98 -16.13 -80.88
CA GLN A 26 6.69 -16.76 -79.76
C GLN A 26 6.24 -16.23 -78.39
N SER A 27 5.71 -15.00 -78.34
CA SER A 27 5.08 -14.41 -77.15
C SER A 27 3.58 -14.60 -77.21
N SER A 28 2.97 -15.10 -76.12
CA SER A 28 1.52 -15.28 -76.01
C SER A 28 0.71 -13.97 -75.98
N ALA A 29 1.38 -12.81 -75.92
CA ALA A 29 0.77 -11.49 -75.97
C ALA A 29 0.87 -10.83 -77.37
N GLN A 30 1.38 -11.53 -78.38
CA GLN A 30 1.52 -11.04 -79.75
C GLN A 30 0.74 -11.92 -80.71
N ILE A 31 0.19 -11.29 -81.75
CA ILE A 31 -0.69 -11.91 -82.74
C ILE A 31 -0.13 -11.73 -84.15
N VAL A 32 -0.38 -12.69 -85.04
CA VAL A 32 0.15 -12.66 -86.40
C VAL A 32 -0.74 -11.78 -87.29
N GLN A 33 -0.22 -10.68 -87.85
CA GLN A 33 -0.94 -9.84 -88.80
C GLN A 33 -0.89 -10.43 -90.22
N GLY A 34 -2.05 -10.82 -90.77
CA GLY A 34 -2.15 -11.40 -92.11
C GLY A 34 -2.15 -10.38 -93.26
N ARG A 35 -1.69 -10.82 -94.44
CA ARG A 35 -1.77 -10.04 -95.70
C ARG A 35 -2.96 -10.51 -96.57
N PRO A 36 -3.82 -9.61 -97.06
CA PRO A 36 -4.94 -9.97 -97.94
C PRO A 36 -4.50 -10.21 -99.42
N PRO A 37 -5.26 -10.97 -100.25
CA PRO A 37 -6.61 -11.49 -100.02
C PRO A 37 -6.72 -13.04 -100.12
N PHE A 38 -7.41 -13.63 -99.14
CA PHE A 38 -8.12 -14.92 -99.14
C PHE A 38 -7.51 -16.23 -98.62
N TYR A 39 -8.32 -16.79 -97.70
CA TYR A 39 -8.63 -18.17 -97.30
C TYR A 39 -7.50 -19.22 -97.27
N GLY A 40 -6.88 -19.34 -96.10
CA GLY A 40 -6.10 -20.51 -95.70
C GLY A 40 -4.63 -20.21 -95.46
N VAL A 41 -4.18 -20.51 -94.24
CA VAL A 41 -2.82 -20.40 -93.67
C VAL A 41 -2.15 -19.03 -93.85
N VAL A 42 -2.22 -18.23 -92.79
CA VAL A 42 -1.67 -16.87 -92.77
C VAL A 42 -0.19 -16.90 -92.41
N HIS A 43 0.65 -16.61 -93.39
CA HIS A 43 2.06 -16.24 -93.19
C HIS A 43 2.13 -14.72 -93.01
N GLY A 44 2.59 -14.24 -91.84
CA GLY A 44 2.52 -12.81 -91.49
C GLY A 44 3.61 -12.29 -90.54
N SER A 45 3.43 -11.10 -89.97
CA SER A 45 4.35 -10.52 -88.96
C SER A 45 3.67 -10.34 -87.61
N CYS A 46 4.38 -10.59 -86.50
CA CYS A 46 3.83 -10.45 -85.16
C CYS A 46 3.63 -8.99 -84.73
N THR A 47 2.41 -8.63 -84.33
CA THR A 47 2.01 -7.33 -83.78
C THR A 47 1.31 -7.51 -82.43
N THR A 48 1.06 -6.45 -81.66
CA THR A 48 0.35 -6.52 -80.37
C THR A 48 -1.14 -6.24 -80.47
N ALA A 49 -1.62 -5.78 -81.63
CA ALA A 49 -3.03 -5.54 -81.94
C ALA A 49 -3.22 -5.55 -83.47
N CYS A 50 -4.42 -5.91 -83.93
CA CYS A 50 -4.74 -5.93 -85.35
C CYS A 50 -4.93 -4.51 -85.89
N GLN A 51 -4.46 -4.27 -87.12
CA GLN A 51 -4.68 -2.99 -87.79
C GLN A 51 -6.14 -2.83 -88.25
N GLU A 52 -6.57 -1.58 -88.44
CA GLU A 52 -7.92 -1.23 -88.88
C GLU A 52 -8.29 -1.98 -90.19
N GLY A 53 -9.49 -2.56 -90.24
CA GLY A 53 -9.90 -3.50 -91.29
C GLY A 53 -9.49 -4.95 -91.07
N PHE A 54 -8.96 -5.31 -89.90
CA PHE A 54 -8.71 -6.68 -89.46
C PHE A 54 -9.20 -6.89 -88.03
N PHE A 55 -9.56 -8.12 -87.68
CA PHE A 55 -9.94 -8.52 -86.32
C PHE A 55 -9.11 -9.71 -85.86
N GLU A 56 -8.94 -9.83 -84.55
CA GLU A 56 -8.18 -10.92 -83.93
C GLU A 56 -9.03 -12.19 -83.87
N SER A 57 -8.57 -13.27 -84.50
CA SER A 57 -9.20 -14.58 -84.36
C SER A 57 -8.84 -15.23 -83.02
N THR A 58 -9.67 -16.16 -82.57
CA THR A 58 -9.43 -16.98 -81.36
C THR A 58 -8.11 -17.77 -81.37
N TYR A 59 -7.43 -17.86 -82.52
CA TYR A 59 -6.14 -18.50 -82.69
C TYR A 59 -4.96 -17.50 -82.71
N GLY A 60 -5.17 -16.25 -82.30
CA GLY A 60 -4.10 -15.24 -82.18
C GLY A 60 -3.57 -14.76 -83.53
N THR A 61 -4.42 -14.69 -84.55
CA THR A 61 -4.07 -14.23 -85.91
C THR A 61 -5.09 -13.19 -86.38
N CYS A 62 -4.62 -12.09 -86.98
CA CYS A 62 -5.49 -11.05 -87.53
C CYS A 62 -6.03 -11.45 -88.90
N LEU A 63 -7.35 -11.61 -88.99
CA LEU A 63 -8.07 -11.91 -90.21
C LEU A 63 -8.72 -10.64 -90.76
N ALA A 64 -8.77 -10.50 -92.09
CA ALA A 64 -9.33 -9.31 -92.72
C ALA A 64 -10.84 -9.23 -92.50
N CYS A 65 -11.30 -8.03 -92.16
CA CYS A 65 -12.71 -7.68 -92.17
C CYS A 65 -13.26 -7.69 -93.59
N ASN A 66 -14.59 -7.78 -93.70
CA ASN A 66 -15.28 -7.55 -94.96
C ASN A 66 -14.92 -6.15 -95.54
N PRO A 67 -14.67 -5.99 -96.85
CA PRO A 67 -14.25 -4.71 -97.44
C PRO A 67 -15.18 -3.52 -97.21
N THR A 68 -16.47 -3.76 -96.95
CA THR A 68 -17.43 -2.69 -96.65
C THR A 68 -17.26 -2.10 -95.25
N CYS A 69 -16.47 -2.75 -94.41
CA CYS A 69 -16.34 -2.45 -92.99
C CYS A 69 -15.02 -1.74 -92.70
N LEU A 70 -15.09 -0.77 -91.80
CA LEU A 70 -13.91 -0.06 -91.31
C LEU A 70 -13.29 -0.85 -90.16
N THR A 71 -14.13 -1.31 -89.22
CA THR A 71 -13.77 -2.25 -88.16
C THR A 71 -14.78 -3.39 -88.08
N CYS A 72 -14.36 -4.57 -87.65
CA CYS A 72 -15.21 -5.74 -87.49
C CYS A 72 -14.77 -6.58 -86.28
N SER A 73 -15.65 -7.47 -85.83
CA SER A 73 -15.38 -8.50 -84.83
C SER A 73 -15.24 -9.90 -85.46
N THR A 74 -15.75 -10.10 -86.68
CA THR A 74 -15.59 -11.34 -87.46
C THR A 74 -15.37 -11.05 -88.95
N PHE A 75 -14.96 -12.04 -89.73
CA PHE A 75 -14.75 -11.88 -91.19
C PHE A 75 -16.06 -11.94 -91.97
N GLU A 76 -17.13 -12.37 -91.32
CA GLU A 76 -18.46 -12.51 -91.93
C GLU A 76 -19.03 -11.13 -92.25
N ILE A 77 -19.92 -11.06 -93.24
CA ILE A 77 -20.44 -9.79 -93.77
C ILE A 77 -21.30 -9.02 -92.77
N ASP A 78 -21.73 -9.69 -91.71
CA ASP A 78 -22.51 -9.22 -90.55
C ASP A 78 -21.67 -9.03 -89.28
N GLY A 79 -20.35 -9.21 -89.38
CA GLY A 79 -19.42 -9.05 -88.28
C GLY A 79 -18.95 -7.62 -88.03
N CYS A 80 -19.53 -6.61 -88.66
CA CYS A 80 -18.95 -5.27 -88.69
C CYS A 80 -19.33 -4.42 -87.48
N THR A 81 -18.36 -3.68 -86.96
CA THR A 81 -18.55 -2.81 -85.80
C THR A 81 -18.54 -1.34 -86.20
N SER A 82 -18.01 -1.00 -87.38
CA SER A 82 -18.17 0.30 -88.01
C SER A 82 -18.00 0.19 -89.53
N CYS A 83 -18.60 1.13 -90.27
CA CYS A 83 -18.67 1.09 -91.71
C CYS A 83 -17.78 2.15 -92.38
N ARG A 84 -17.24 1.82 -93.55
CA ARG A 84 -16.51 2.81 -94.34
C ARG A 84 -17.51 3.79 -94.96
N GLN A 85 -17.31 5.08 -94.74
CA GLN A 85 -18.23 6.11 -95.26
C GLN A 85 -18.33 6.03 -96.79
N PRO A 86 -19.54 6.17 -97.39
CA PRO A 86 -20.79 6.67 -96.80
C PRO A 86 -21.75 5.56 -96.31
N LEU A 87 -21.27 4.35 -96.01
CA LEU A 87 -22.13 3.24 -95.55
C LEU A 87 -22.54 3.42 -94.09
N LEU A 88 -23.74 2.95 -93.77
CA LEU A 88 -24.36 2.99 -92.45
C LEU A 88 -24.32 1.60 -91.81
N LEU A 89 -24.07 1.56 -90.50
CA LEU A 89 -24.05 0.30 -89.77
C LEU A 89 -25.48 -0.12 -89.41
N LEU A 90 -25.86 -1.35 -89.75
CA LEU A 90 -27.14 -1.96 -89.39
C LEU A 90 -26.91 -3.40 -88.94
N ASN A 91 -27.09 -3.67 -87.63
CA ASN A 91 -26.98 -5.01 -87.04
C ASN A 91 -25.77 -5.81 -87.53
N GLY A 92 -24.60 -5.16 -87.58
CA GLY A 92 -23.36 -5.79 -88.00
C GLY A 92 -23.07 -5.75 -89.51
N PHE A 93 -24.01 -5.30 -90.34
CA PHE A 93 -23.82 -5.12 -91.79
C PHE A 93 -23.61 -3.65 -92.14
N CYS A 94 -22.87 -3.39 -93.23
CA CYS A 94 -22.70 -2.05 -93.76
C CYS A 94 -23.56 -1.84 -95.01
N VAL A 95 -24.60 -1.01 -94.88
CA VAL A 95 -25.63 -0.79 -95.91
C VAL A 95 -25.58 0.65 -96.44
N ARG A 96 -26.04 0.88 -97.67
CA ARG A 96 -26.03 2.23 -98.29
C ARG A 96 -27.16 3.15 -97.80
N GLN A 97 -28.24 2.56 -97.31
CA GLN A 97 -29.41 3.25 -96.77
C GLN A 97 -30.06 2.33 -95.73
N CYS A 98 -30.69 2.89 -94.72
CA CYS A 98 -31.50 2.11 -93.79
C CYS A 98 -32.74 1.56 -94.48
N GLY A 99 -33.25 0.44 -93.98
CA GLY A 99 -34.50 -0.15 -94.49
C GLY A 99 -35.70 0.75 -94.21
N ASP A 100 -36.85 0.37 -94.77
CA ASP A 100 -38.12 0.81 -94.20
C ASP A 100 -38.14 0.45 -92.69
N GLU A 101 -38.92 1.17 -91.89
CA GLU A 101 -39.04 0.98 -90.44
C GLU A 101 -37.82 1.41 -89.60
N GLN A 102 -36.86 2.14 -90.19
CA GLN A 102 -35.62 2.58 -89.53
C GLN A 102 -35.31 4.06 -89.77
N TYR A 103 -34.62 4.71 -88.82
CA TYR A 103 -34.12 6.08 -88.95
C TYR A 103 -32.59 6.15 -88.78
N ILE A 104 -31.99 7.18 -89.36
CA ILE A 104 -30.54 7.38 -89.30
C ILE A 104 -30.19 8.24 -88.09
N ASP A 105 -29.31 7.75 -87.24
CA ASP A 105 -28.70 8.54 -86.18
C ASP A 105 -27.19 8.24 -86.10
N GLY A 106 -26.35 9.27 -86.18
CA GLY A 106 -24.89 9.14 -86.07
C GLY A 106 -24.20 8.20 -87.07
N GLY A 107 -24.81 7.90 -88.23
CA GLY A 107 -24.26 6.96 -89.22
C GLY A 107 -24.66 5.49 -89.00
N ILE A 108 -25.62 5.23 -88.11
CA ILE A 108 -26.15 3.91 -87.77
C ILE A 108 -27.66 3.91 -88.06
N CYS A 109 -28.16 2.78 -88.53
CA CYS A 109 -29.59 2.56 -88.74
C CYS A 109 -30.21 2.03 -87.44
N LEU A 110 -31.15 2.79 -86.88
CA LEU A 110 -31.85 2.45 -85.66
C LEU A 110 -33.35 2.25 -85.95
N ASP A 111 -33.97 1.31 -85.26
CA ASP A 111 -35.37 0.97 -85.51
C ASP A 111 -36.31 2.08 -85.05
N CYS A 112 -37.38 2.27 -85.83
CA CYS A 112 -38.49 3.14 -85.49
C CYS A 112 -39.27 2.63 -84.28
N HIS A 113 -40.06 3.50 -83.65
CA HIS A 113 -41.03 3.04 -82.66
C HIS A 113 -41.94 1.96 -83.28
N PRO A 114 -42.23 0.82 -82.61
CA PRO A 114 -42.91 -0.33 -83.21
C PRO A 114 -44.31 -0.06 -83.78
N SER A 115 -44.93 1.06 -83.42
CA SER A 115 -46.22 1.50 -83.97
C SER A 115 -46.11 2.12 -85.37
N CYS A 116 -44.92 2.54 -85.79
CA CYS A 116 -44.70 3.31 -87.01
C CYS A 116 -44.30 2.40 -88.16
N GLY A 117 -44.92 2.62 -89.33
CA GLY A 117 -44.48 2.07 -90.62
C GLY A 117 -43.09 2.55 -91.01
N ASN A 118 -42.93 3.87 -91.05
CA ASN A 118 -41.67 4.58 -91.20
C ASN A 118 -41.67 5.73 -90.18
N CYS A 119 -40.48 6.22 -89.79
CA CYS A 119 -40.34 7.29 -88.81
C CYS A 119 -39.19 8.25 -89.16
N ARG A 120 -39.12 9.38 -88.44
CA ARG A 120 -37.99 10.32 -88.48
C ARG A 120 -37.17 10.33 -87.18
N GLY A 121 -37.54 9.51 -86.22
CA GLY A 121 -36.92 9.45 -84.90
C GLY A 121 -37.59 8.36 -84.05
N PRO A 122 -37.06 8.10 -82.84
CA PRO A 122 -37.40 6.91 -82.06
C PRO A 122 -38.78 6.97 -81.39
N ASN A 123 -39.49 8.10 -81.43
CA ASN A 123 -40.72 8.29 -80.66
C ASN A 123 -42.00 7.96 -81.45
N GLU A 124 -43.03 7.48 -80.76
CA GLU A 124 -44.33 7.07 -81.31
C GLU A 124 -45.10 8.16 -82.08
N ASN A 125 -44.78 9.44 -81.84
CA ASN A 125 -45.38 10.61 -82.49
C ASN A 125 -44.54 11.14 -83.67
N GLN A 126 -43.45 10.46 -84.00
CA GLN A 126 -42.56 10.79 -85.11
C GLN A 126 -42.73 9.81 -86.28
N CYS A 127 -43.88 9.11 -86.35
CA CYS A 127 -44.23 8.24 -87.47
C CYS A 127 -44.52 9.08 -88.73
N THR A 128 -43.99 8.64 -89.87
CA THR A 128 -44.27 9.20 -91.20
C THR A 128 -45.17 8.30 -92.05
N SER A 129 -45.26 7.01 -91.72
CA SER A 129 -46.25 6.06 -92.27
C SER A 129 -46.60 5.00 -91.22
N CYS A 130 -47.58 4.14 -91.48
CA CYS A 130 -48.11 3.14 -90.54
C CYS A 130 -48.23 1.75 -91.17
N PHE A 131 -48.02 0.68 -90.40
CA PHE A 131 -48.22 -0.68 -90.90
C PHE A 131 -49.69 -1.10 -91.04
N GLY A 132 -49.96 -1.89 -92.08
CA GLY A 132 -51.23 -2.57 -92.29
C GLY A 132 -52.40 -1.60 -92.48
N THR A 133 -53.54 -1.88 -91.84
CA THR A 133 -54.78 -1.09 -91.96
C THR A 133 -54.86 0.09 -90.97
N SER A 134 -53.72 0.57 -90.48
CA SER A 134 -53.63 1.61 -89.44
C SER A 134 -53.57 3.01 -90.07
N SER A 135 -54.29 3.99 -89.52
CA SER A 135 -54.34 5.35 -90.06
C SER A 135 -53.37 6.28 -89.31
N LEU A 136 -52.60 7.11 -90.05
CA LEU A 136 -51.67 8.10 -89.49
C LEU A 136 -52.45 9.35 -89.06
N VAL A 137 -52.47 9.65 -87.76
CA VAL A 137 -53.14 10.82 -87.19
C VAL A 137 -52.13 11.59 -86.34
N SER A 138 -51.78 12.80 -86.78
CA SER A 138 -50.86 13.72 -86.08
C SER A 138 -49.54 13.07 -85.67
N GLY A 139 -48.91 12.33 -86.59
CA GLY A 139 -47.62 11.66 -86.35
C GLY A 139 -47.68 10.33 -85.59
N ARG A 140 -48.89 9.83 -85.26
CA ARG A 140 -49.11 8.53 -84.59
C ARG A 140 -49.94 7.58 -85.44
N CYS A 141 -49.62 6.29 -85.38
CA CYS A 141 -50.32 5.23 -86.08
C CYS A 141 -51.32 4.51 -85.18
N ARG A 142 -52.60 4.48 -85.57
CA ARG A 142 -53.66 3.81 -84.79
C ARG A 142 -54.36 2.71 -85.59
N GLN A 143 -54.50 1.54 -84.99
CA GLN A 143 -55.11 0.35 -85.57
C GLN A 143 -56.45 0.05 -84.88
N GLY A 144 -57.56 -0.05 -85.63
CA GLY A 144 -58.83 -0.53 -85.08
C GLY A 144 -60.08 0.07 -85.70
N CYS A 145 -61.10 -0.78 -85.84
CA CYS A 145 -62.49 -0.35 -86.01
C CYS A 145 -62.95 0.43 -84.77
N PRO A 146 -63.93 1.35 -84.91
CA PRO A 146 -64.46 2.11 -83.76
C PRO A 146 -65.00 1.18 -82.66
N ASN A 147 -64.93 1.66 -81.41
CA ASN A 147 -65.33 1.01 -80.16
C ASN A 147 -66.54 0.06 -80.32
N SER A 148 -66.52 -1.08 -79.62
CA SER A 148 -67.56 -2.12 -79.51
C SER A 148 -67.57 -3.33 -80.47
N LYS A 149 -66.54 -3.58 -81.31
CA LYS A 149 -66.47 -4.78 -82.20
C LYS A 149 -65.06 -5.42 -82.34
N PHE A 150 -64.99 -6.76 -82.49
CA PHE A 150 -63.79 -7.61 -82.75
C PHE A 150 -64.01 -8.60 -83.93
N GLN A 151 -62.98 -9.13 -84.60
CA GLN A 151 -63.09 -9.94 -85.87
C GLN A 151 -62.98 -11.47 -85.69
N VAL A 152 -63.61 -12.28 -86.58
CA VAL A 152 -63.55 -13.77 -86.63
C VAL A 152 -63.61 -14.32 -88.09
N LEU A 153 -62.91 -15.42 -88.42
CA LEU A 153 -62.81 -16.11 -89.75
C LEU A 153 -63.69 -17.39 -89.88
N SER A 154 -64.21 -17.77 -91.09
CA SER A 154 -65.06 -18.99 -91.35
C SER A 154 -65.02 -19.61 -92.79
N VAL A 155 -65.30 -20.93 -93.01
CA VAL A 155 -65.12 -21.76 -94.27
C VAL A 155 -66.31 -22.73 -94.64
N ILE A 156 -66.64 -23.05 -95.93
CA ILE A 156 -67.69 -24.05 -96.41
C ILE A 156 -67.30 -24.79 -97.76
N ALA A 157 -67.66 -26.10 -98.02
CA ALA A 157 -67.35 -26.94 -99.23
C ALA A 157 -68.53 -27.82 -99.84
N LYS A 158 -68.44 -28.36 -101.10
CA LYS A 158 -69.46 -29.19 -101.88
C LYS A 158 -68.83 -30.35 -102.75
N ILE A 159 -69.52 -31.50 -103.02
CA ILE A 159 -68.98 -32.82 -103.57
C ILE A 159 -69.77 -33.44 -104.80
N VAL A 160 -69.13 -34.17 -105.76
CA VAL A 160 -69.72 -35.06 -106.84
C VAL A 160 -68.79 -36.28 -107.19
N ALA A 161 -69.29 -37.49 -107.60
CA ALA A 161 -68.61 -38.83 -107.56
C ALA A 161 -68.51 -39.69 -108.88
N LEU A 162 -67.60 -40.71 -108.93
CA LEU A 162 -67.57 -41.89 -109.88
C LEU A 162 -66.68 -43.11 -109.38
N VAL A 163 -66.90 -44.36 -109.87
CA VAL A 163 -66.72 -45.69 -109.18
C VAL A 163 -65.67 -46.67 -109.79
N VAL A 164 -64.87 -47.44 -109.00
CA VAL A 164 -64.35 -48.84 -109.29
C VAL A 164 -63.94 -49.62 -107.98
N THR A 165 -63.98 -50.98 -107.99
CA THR A 165 -64.06 -52.02 -106.91
C THR A 165 -62.74 -52.69 -106.37
N PRO A 166 -62.75 -53.54 -105.28
CA PRO A 166 -61.60 -53.91 -104.42
C PRO A 166 -60.94 -55.29 -104.53
N VAL A 167 -59.70 -55.42 -104.00
CA VAL A 167 -59.06 -56.69 -103.56
C VAL A 167 -58.25 -56.52 -102.23
N LEU A 168 -58.81 -57.02 -101.12
CA LEU A 168 -58.14 -57.54 -99.87
C LEU A 168 -57.40 -56.58 -98.89
N PRO A 169 -57.21 -56.92 -97.59
CA PRO A 169 -57.77 -56.11 -96.48
C PRO A 169 -56.73 -55.54 -95.48
N PHE A 170 -56.85 -54.25 -95.08
CA PHE A 170 -56.15 -53.68 -93.91
C PHE A 170 -56.91 -52.50 -93.23
N THR A 171 -57.08 -52.63 -91.90
CA THR A 171 -57.14 -51.69 -90.76
C THR A 171 -57.54 -50.19 -90.91
N MET A 172 -58.49 -49.71 -90.08
CA MET A 172 -58.98 -48.30 -90.01
C MET A 172 -58.60 -47.56 -88.70
N ASN A 173 -57.64 -46.63 -88.80
CA ASN A 173 -57.62 -45.29 -88.17
C ASN A 173 -56.25 -44.64 -88.43
N THR A 174 -56.01 -44.21 -89.67
CA THR A 174 -54.82 -43.47 -90.09
C THR A 174 -55.23 -42.06 -90.51
N VAL A 175 -54.84 -41.05 -89.73
CA VAL A 175 -54.98 -39.63 -90.05
C VAL A 175 -53.72 -39.19 -90.79
N VAL A 176 -53.83 -38.72 -92.04
CA VAL A 176 -52.68 -38.23 -92.83
C VAL A 176 -52.64 -36.70 -92.73
N PRO A 177 -51.58 -36.09 -92.18
CA PRO A 177 -51.42 -34.65 -92.14
C PRO A 177 -50.95 -34.11 -93.51
N VAL A 178 -51.64 -33.09 -94.04
CA VAL A 178 -51.18 -32.31 -95.20
C VAL A 178 -50.81 -30.90 -94.72
N LEU A 179 -49.57 -30.49 -94.98
CA LEU A 179 -49.01 -29.20 -94.60
C LEU A 179 -49.25 -28.18 -95.73
N ILE A 180 -49.94 -27.08 -95.45
CA ILE A 180 -50.04 -25.93 -96.37
C ILE A 180 -49.37 -24.75 -95.69
N ALA A 181 -48.19 -24.34 -96.17
CA ALA A 181 -47.47 -23.16 -95.67
C ALA A 181 -47.89 -21.91 -96.45
N ARG A 182 -48.03 -20.77 -95.76
CA ARG A 182 -48.11 -19.42 -96.33
C ARG A 182 -46.84 -18.67 -95.92
N GLU A 183 -46.18 -17.97 -96.84
CA GLU A 183 -44.96 -17.20 -96.55
C GLU A 183 -45.25 -16.06 -95.54
N GLY A 184 -44.49 -16.01 -94.43
CA GLY A 184 -44.36 -14.81 -93.58
C GLY A 184 -44.93 -14.80 -92.14
N SER A 185 -45.00 -15.93 -91.39
CA SER A 185 -45.24 -15.90 -89.92
C SER A 185 -44.81 -17.21 -89.22
N PRO A 186 -44.32 -17.20 -87.95
CA PRO A 186 -43.74 -18.36 -87.26
C PRO A 186 -44.74 -19.31 -86.56
N TRP A 187 -46.06 -19.14 -86.71
CA TRP A 187 -47.05 -20.03 -86.08
C TRP A 187 -47.97 -20.67 -87.13
N GLY A 188 -47.66 -21.90 -87.53
CA GLY A 188 -48.48 -22.69 -88.44
C GLY A 188 -49.86 -22.99 -87.85
N THR A 189 -50.94 -22.66 -88.56
CA THR A 189 -52.31 -23.03 -88.15
C THR A 189 -52.65 -24.39 -88.75
N LEU A 190 -52.82 -25.41 -87.90
CA LEU A 190 -53.31 -26.73 -88.29
C LEU A 190 -54.83 -26.67 -88.54
N VAL A 191 -55.29 -26.96 -89.76
CA VAL A 191 -56.72 -27.17 -90.06
C VAL A 191 -56.98 -28.66 -90.16
N TRP A 192 -57.85 -29.18 -89.30
CA TRP A 192 -58.29 -30.58 -89.31
C TRP A 192 -59.43 -30.76 -90.32
N ILE A 193 -59.25 -31.59 -91.35
CA ILE A 193 -60.35 -32.04 -92.21
C ILE A 193 -60.66 -33.49 -91.85
N SER A 194 -61.84 -33.74 -91.28
CA SER A 194 -62.33 -35.08 -90.99
C SER A 194 -62.90 -35.70 -92.28
N VAL A 195 -62.22 -36.69 -92.84
CA VAL A 195 -62.75 -37.48 -93.97
C VAL A 195 -63.32 -38.78 -93.41
N ALA A 196 -64.64 -38.87 -93.28
CA ALA A 196 -65.31 -40.10 -92.88
C ALA A 196 -65.31 -41.08 -94.07
N TRP A 197 -64.68 -42.24 -93.90
CA TRP A 197 -64.80 -43.33 -94.86
C TRP A 197 -66.17 -43.97 -94.74
N ASP A 198 -67.00 -43.84 -95.77
CA ASP A 198 -68.21 -44.63 -95.94
C ASP A 198 -67.83 -45.92 -96.68
N PHE A 199 -67.92 -47.07 -95.99
CA PHE A 199 -67.56 -48.39 -96.51
C PHE A 199 -68.40 -48.86 -97.72
N THR A 200 -69.34 -48.05 -98.20
CA THR A 200 -70.12 -48.32 -99.41
C THR A 200 -69.56 -47.68 -100.69
N LYS A 201 -68.55 -46.79 -100.62
CA LYS A 201 -68.06 -46.03 -101.79
C LYS A 201 -66.53 -45.93 -101.80
N MET A 202 -65.88 -46.73 -102.66
CA MET A 202 -64.43 -46.69 -102.90
C MET A 202 -64.04 -45.56 -103.87
N THR A 203 -63.64 -44.38 -103.37
CA THR A 203 -62.77 -43.36 -104.03
C THR A 203 -62.26 -42.30 -103.03
N LEU A 204 -61.19 -41.56 -103.39
CA LEU A 204 -60.49 -40.51 -102.62
C LEU A 204 -60.39 -39.23 -103.50
N ASP A 205 -60.94 -38.07 -103.06
CA ASP A 205 -61.02 -36.81 -103.85
C ASP A 205 -60.35 -35.61 -103.13
N PHE A 206 -59.73 -34.68 -103.89
CA PHE A 206 -59.12 -33.43 -103.40
C PHE A 206 -60.12 -32.25 -103.35
N VAL A 207 -59.99 -31.34 -102.35
CA VAL A 207 -60.86 -30.17 -102.12
C VAL A 207 -60.11 -28.86 -102.37
N GLU A 208 -60.67 -27.95 -103.17
CA GLU A 208 -60.22 -26.55 -103.34
C GLU A 208 -61.00 -25.61 -102.39
N VAL A 209 -60.32 -24.71 -101.65
CA VAL A 209 -60.90 -23.84 -100.59
C VAL A 209 -60.63 -22.35 -100.84
N ARG A 210 -61.63 -21.45 -100.65
CA ARG A 210 -61.47 -19.97 -100.62
C ARG A 210 -62.09 -19.35 -99.33
N LEU A 211 -61.50 -18.26 -98.79
CA LEU A 211 -61.76 -17.63 -97.46
C LEU A 211 -62.32 -16.18 -97.49
N TYR A 212 -63.14 -15.76 -96.50
CA TYR A 212 -63.59 -14.36 -96.23
C TYR A 212 -63.82 -14.02 -94.72
N ASN A 213 -63.77 -12.71 -94.33
CA ASN A 213 -63.81 -12.17 -92.93
C ASN A 213 -65.20 -11.68 -92.42
N LYS A 214 -65.49 -11.75 -91.10
CA LYS A 214 -66.72 -11.21 -90.44
C LYS A 214 -66.48 -10.63 -89.01
N ALA A 215 -67.28 -9.66 -88.52
CA ALA A 215 -67.10 -8.97 -87.22
C ALA A 215 -68.21 -9.25 -86.16
N LYS A 216 -67.87 -9.33 -84.86
CA LYS A 216 -68.73 -9.55 -83.66
C LYS A 216 -68.56 -8.44 -82.59
N LYS A 217 -69.46 -8.32 -81.59
CA LYS A 217 -69.45 -7.25 -80.55
C LYS A 217 -68.76 -7.65 -79.23
N CYS A 218 -68.17 -6.68 -78.53
CA CYS A 218 -67.58 -6.83 -77.19
C CYS A 218 -68.61 -7.04 -76.07
N HIS A 219 -68.16 -7.53 -74.91
CA HIS A 219 -68.94 -7.49 -73.67
C HIS A 219 -69.29 -6.03 -73.29
N TYR A 220 -70.48 -5.79 -72.74
CA TYR A 220 -71.03 -4.44 -72.59
C TYR A 220 -70.28 -3.54 -71.59
N THR A 221 -69.56 -4.14 -70.63
CA THR A 221 -68.68 -3.41 -69.68
C THR A 221 -67.38 -2.94 -70.34
N CYS A 222 -66.96 -3.55 -71.44
CA CYS A 222 -65.77 -3.17 -72.17
C CYS A 222 -66.08 -2.04 -73.18
N ARG A 223 -65.24 -1.01 -73.22
CA ARG A 223 -65.20 -0.04 -74.33
C ARG A 223 -64.49 -0.63 -75.55
N SER A 224 -63.38 -1.34 -75.31
CA SER A 224 -62.66 -2.15 -76.30
C SER A 224 -62.34 -3.52 -75.72
N CYS A 225 -62.27 -4.54 -76.57
CA CYS A 225 -62.05 -5.92 -76.15
C CYS A 225 -61.16 -6.67 -77.16
N SER A 226 -60.43 -7.68 -76.67
CA SER A 226 -59.72 -8.66 -77.49
C SER A 226 -60.62 -9.85 -77.89
N GLY A 227 -61.73 -10.06 -77.17
CA GLY A 227 -62.72 -11.10 -77.44
C GLY A 227 -64.10 -10.80 -76.83
N GLY A 228 -65.00 -11.79 -76.84
CA GLY A 228 -66.40 -11.60 -76.42
C GLY A 228 -66.65 -11.71 -74.91
N GLY A 229 -65.65 -12.15 -74.13
CA GLY A 229 -65.76 -12.42 -72.70
C GLY A 229 -65.60 -11.20 -71.79
N VAL A 230 -66.03 -11.34 -70.52
CA VAL A 230 -65.96 -10.28 -69.49
C VAL A 230 -64.53 -9.98 -68.99
N TYR A 231 -63.60 -10.92 -69.17
CA TYR A 231 -62.17 -10.80 -68.83
C TYR A 231 -61.30 -10.42 -70.04
N GLU A 232 -61.92 -10.19 -71.20
CA GLU A 232 -61.23 -9.87 -72.45
C GLU A 232 -61.36 -8.38 -72.79
N CYS A 233 -61.60 -7.54 -71.77
CA CYS A 233 -61.61 -6.09 -71.94
C CYS A 233 -60.18 -5.56 -72.07
N THR A 234 -59.98 -4.65 -73.00
CA THR A 234 -58.74 -3.86 -73.15
C THR A 234 -58.93 -2.40 -72.76
N SER A 235 -60.18 -1.95 -72.62
CA SER A 235 -60.53 -0.68 -71.95
C SER A 235 -61.98 -0.70 -71.47
N CYS A 236 -62.31 0.15 -70.51
CA CYS A 236 -63.60 0.16 -69.81
C CYS A 236 -64.50 1.32 -70.23
N SER A 237 -65.81 1.08 -70.21
CA SER A 237 -66.82 2.10 -70.49
C SER A 237 -67.35 2.68 -69.18
N GLY A 238 -67.43 4.02 -69.06
CA GLY A 238 -68.19 4.66 -67.98
C GLY A 238 -67.45 4.84 -66.65
N GLY A 239 -66.20 5.31 -66.67
CA GLY A 239 -65.45 5.66 -65.44
C GLY A 239 -64.86 4.48 -64.67
N ASP A 240 -65.26 3.25 -65.01
CA ASP A 240 -64.68 2.01 -64.49
C ASP A 240 -63.20 1.85 -64.85
N VAL A 241 -62.46 1.18 -63.97
CA VAL A 241 -61.03 0.89 -64.09
C VAL A 241 -60.77 -0.52 -64.63
N LEU A 242 -59.72 -0.66 -65.46
CA LEU A 242 -59.28 -1.96 -65.96
C LEU A 242 -58.45 -2.67 -64.89
N THR A 243 -58.96 -3.81 -64.42
CA THR A 243 -58.27 -4.67 -63.47
C THR A 243 -57.19 -5.51 -64.18
N ASN A 244 -56.18 -5.97 -63.44
CA ASN A 244 -55.11 -6.83 -63.99
C ASN A 244 -55.59 -8.18 -64.53
N PHE A 245 -56.85 -8.55 -64.29
CA PHE A 245 -57.50 -9.75 -64.82
C PHE A 245 -58.26 -9.50 -66.14
N GLY A 246 -58.13 -8.32 -66.74
CA GLY A 246 -58.78 -7.97 -68.01
C GLY A 246 -60.28 -7.67 -67.89
N GLN A 247 -60.77 -7.41 -66.67
CA GLN A 247 -62.16 -7.06 -66.37
C GLN A 247 -62.29 -5.58 -65.96
N CYS A 248 -63.41 -4.95 -66.31
CA CYS A 248 -63.79 -3.62 -65.84
C CYS A 248 -64.54 -3.67 -64.50
N SER A 249 -64.09 -2.86 -63.54
CA SER A 249 -64.66 -2.74 -62.19
C SER A 249 -64.70 -1.26 -61.79
N ALA A 250 -65.59 -0.89 -60.86
CA ALA A 250 -65.69 0.49 -60.39
C ALA A 250 -64.41 0.97 -59.66
N ASN A 251 -63.76 0.08 -58.89
CA ASN A 251 -62.55 0.35 -58.11
C ASN A 251 -61.49 -0.74 -58.32
N CYS A 252 -60.24 -0.40 -58.03
CA CYS A 252 -59.14 -1.36 -57.95
C CYS A 252 -59.27 -2.25 -56.71
N PHE A 253 -58.86 -3.51 -56.84
CA PHE A 253 -58.78 -4.42 -55.69
C PHE A 253 -57.57 -4.08 -54.81
N GLY A 254 -57.62 -4.47 -53.53
CA GLY A 254 -56.54 -4.23 -52.57
C GLY A 254 -55.17 -4.67 -53.09
N GLY A 255 -54.15 -3.88 -52.80
CA GLY A 255 -52.80 -4.01 -53.36
C GLY A 255 -52.59 -3.25 -54.67
N TYR A 256 -53.61 -2.56 -55.19
CA TYR A 256 -53.53 -1.79 -56.43
C TYR A 256 -54.21 -0.42 -56.31
N TYR A 257 -53.63 0.61 -56.92
CA TYR A 257 -54.18 1.96 -57.02
C TYR A 257 -54.61 2.29 -58.45
N ASN A 258 -55.57 3.21 -58.58
CA ASN A 258 -56.05 3.68 -59.87
C ASN A 258 -55.07 4.70 -60.45
N ASP A 259 -54.40 4.35 -61.53
CA ASP A 259 -53.57 5.27 -62.30
C ASP A 259 -54.21 5.49 -63.68
N GLY A 260 -54.97 6.57 -63.82
CA GLY A 260 -55.54 6.98 -65.11
C GLY A 260 -56.52 6.00 -65.73
N GLY A 261 -57.22 5.19 -64.93
CA GLY A 261 -58.20 4.20 -65.40
C GLY A 261 -57.69 2.75 -65.45
N ILE A 262 -56.47 2.48 -64.98
CA ILE A 262 -55.85 1.16 -64.92
C ILE A 262 -55.32 0.91 -63.51
N CYS A 263 -55.51 -0.30 -62.98
CA CYS A 263 -55.05 -0.67 -61.65
C CYS A 263 -53.56 -1.06 -61.62
N LYS A 264 -52.70 -0.24 -61.01
CA LYS A 264 -51.25 -0.50 -60.82
C LYS A 264 -50.94 -0.95 -59.40
N THR A 265 -49.90 -1.75 -59.20
CA THR A 265 -49.57 -2.33 -57.88
C THR A 265 -49.06 -1.26 -56.89
N CYS A 266 -49.45 -1.39 -55.63
CA CYS A 266 -48.84 -0.69 -54.51
C CYS A 266 -47.44 -1.25 -54.19
N ASN A 267 -46.65 -0.50 -53.40
CA ASN A 267 -45.40 -0.98 -52.82
C ASN A 267 -45.63 -2.25 -51.97
N SER A 268 -44.61 -3.10 -51.81
CA SER A 268 -44.72 -4.42 -51.18
C SER A 268 -45.26 -4.38 -49.76
N ASP A 269 -44.99 -3.30 -49.04
CA ASP A 269 -45.33 -3.17 -47.61
C ASP A 269 -46.67 -2.47 -47.40
N CYS A 270 -47.37 -2.14 -48.50
CA CYS A 270 -48.62 -1.43 -48.51
C CYS A 270 -49.79 -2.29 -49.02
N LEU A 271 -50.90 -2.27 -48.28
CA LEU A 271 -52.15 -2.93 -48.63
C LEU A 271 -53.04 -2.05 -49.50
N GLU A 272 -53.16 -0.77 -49.17
CA GLU A 272 -53.92 0.23 -49.95
C GLU A 272 -53.08 1.48 -50.11
N CYS A 273 -52.96 2.00 -51.33
CA CYS A 273 -52.14 3.15 -51.64
C CYS A 273 -52.88 4.12 -52.58
N SER A 274 -52.55 5.41 -52.51
CA SER A 274 -53.01 6.44 -53.47
C SER A 274 -52.06 6.60 -54.65
N SER A 275 -50.79 6.26 -54.44
CA SER A 275 -49.68 6.44 -55.39
C SER A 275 -48.62 5.35 -55.15
N PRO A 276 -47.55 5.24 -55.97
CA PRO A 276 -46.50 4.25 -55.73
C PRO A 276 -45.70 4.49 -54.43
N VAL A 277 -45.81 5.66 -53.81
CA VAL A 277 -45.02 6.06 -52.63
C VAL A 277 -45.89 6.37 -51.41
N GLU A 278 -47.14 6.75 -51.60
CA GLU A 278 -48.05 7.09 -50.51
C GLU A 278 -48.91 5.88 -50.15
N CYS A 279 -48.55 5.23 -49.06
CA CYS A 279 -49.36 4.19 -48.44
C CYS A 279 -50.49 4.78 -47.60
N LEU A 280 -51.67 4.17 -47.68
CA LEU A 280 -52.86 4.53 -46.90
C LEU A 280 -53.16 3.48 -45.82
N VAL A 281 -52.83 2.20 -46.08
CA VAL A 281 -53.00 1.10 -45.14
C VAL A 281 -51.82 0.14 -45.28
N CYS A 282 -51.11 -0.13 -44.18
CA CYS A 282 -49.96 -1.04 -44.17
C CYS A 282 -50.39 -2.49 -44.38
N ARG A 283 -49.56 -3.25 -45.12
CA ARG A 283 -49.80 -4.68 -45.40
C ARG A 283 -49.63 -5.54 -44.16
N ASN A 284 -48.66 -5.21 -43.31
CA ASN A 284 -48.50 -5.83 -42.01
C ASN A 284 -49.30 -5.02 -40.98
N PRO A 285 -50.28 -5.62 -40.27
CA PRO A 285 -51.07 -4.93 -39.25
C PRO A 285 -50.24 -4.55 -38.00
N SER A 286 -48.99 -4.99 -37.90
CA SER A 286 -48.08 -4.60 -36.81
C SER A 286 -47.32 -3.31 -37.08
N ASP A 287 -47.24 -2.89 -38.34
CA ASP A 287 -46.49 -1.71 -38.76
C ASP A 287 -47.37 -0.46 -38.66
N VAL A 288 -46.75 0.69 -38.39
CA VAL A 288 -47.42 1.98 -38.28
C VAL A 288 -47.24 2.78 -39.55
N LEU A 289 -48.33 3.44 -39.96
CA LEU A 289 -48.32 4.37 -41.09
C LEU A 289 -47.86 5.74 -40.62
N GLN A 290 -46.67 6.17 -41.03
CA GLN A 290 -46.11 7.48 -40.70
C GLN A 290 -45.60 8.14 -41.99
N PHE A 291 -46.07 9.36 -42.28
CA PHE A 291 -45.71 10.12 -43.49
C PHE A 291 -45.90 9.39 -44.84
N GLY A 292 -46.88 8.48 -44.93
CA GLY A 292 -47.15 7.71 -46.15
C GLY A 292 -46.28 6.46 -46.32
N GLU A 293 -45.43 6.13 -45.34
CA GLU A 293 -44.59 4.93 -45.31
C GLU A 293 -44.98 4.03 -44.12
N CYS A 294 -44.82 2.72 -44.30
CA CYS A 294 -45.08 1.73 -43.26
C CYS A 294 -43.77 1.38 -42.55
N SER A 295 -43.69 1.63 -41.25
CA SER A 295 -42.51 1.38 -40.41
C SER A 295 -42.87 0.48 -39.23
N PRO A 296 -41.97 -0.42 -38.77
CA PRO A 296 -42.21 -1.23 -37.58
C PRO A 296 -42.18 -0.42 -36.27
N GLN A 297 -41.64 0.80 -36.27
CA GLN A 297 -41.56 1.70 -35.11
C GLN A 297 -41.84 3.16 -35.52
N CYS A 298 -42.29 3.97 -34.56
CA CYS A 298 -42.42 5.41 -34.75
C CYS A 298 -41.05 6.08 -34.82
N ALA A 299 -40.93 7.14 -35.63
CA ALA A 299 -39.74 7.98 -35.66
C ALA A 299 -39.50 8.67 -34.30
N ASP A 300 -38.26 9.11 -34.07
CA ASP A 300 -37.87 9.90 -32.89
C ASP A 300 -38.86 11.07 -32.67
N GLN A 301 -39.14 11.39 -31.41
CA GLN A 301 -40.15 12.35 -30.93
C GLN A 301 -41.61 11.89 -31.08
N TYR A 302 -41.86 10.65 -31.50
CA TYR A 302 -43.19 10.06 -31.52
C TYR A 302 -43.24 8.73 -30.78
N PHE A 303 -44.30 8.50 -30.02
CA PHE A 303 -44.59 7.21 -29.40
C PHE A 303 -45.76 6.51 -30.09
N LEU A 304 -45.76 5.19 -30.02
CA LEU A 304 -46.87 4.37 -30.49
C LEU A 304 -48.03 4.47 -29.49
N ASP A 305 -49.14 5.10 -29.88
CA ASP A 305 -50.36 5.04 -29.08
C ASP A 305 -50.92 3.60 -29.13
N PRO A 306 -50.92 2.85 -28.01
CA PRO A 306 -51.34 1.46 -28.00
C PRO A 306 -52.83 1.26 -28.28
N LEU A 307 -53.67 2.30 -28.13
CA LEU A 307 -55.09 2.25 -28.43
C LEU A 307 -55.38 2.50 -29.92
N THR A 308 -54.72 3.51 -30.50
CA THR A 308 -55.01 3.95 -31.88
C THR A 308 -54.04 3.39 -32.92
N ARG A 309 -52.93 2.77 -32.49
CA ARG A 309 -51.84 2.30 -33.36
C ARG A 309 -51.29 3.38 -34.29
N MET A 310 -51.39 4.64 -33.86
CA MET A 310 -50.82 5.79 -34.56
C MET A 310 -49.65 6.36 -33.76
N CYS A 311 -48.66 6.89 -34.47
CA CYS A 311 -47.57 7.63 -33.85
C CYS A 311 -48.08 8.99 -33.38
N ARG A 312 -47.94 9.28 -32.08
CA ARG A 312 -48.28 10.56 -31.47
C ARG A 312 -47.03 11.24 -30.93
N GLU A 313 -47.03 12.56 -30.96
CA GLU A 313 -45.90 13.36 -30.50
C GLU A 313 -45.65 13.15 -29.00
N CYS A 314 -44.37 13.10 -28.65
CA CYS A 314 -43.89 13.18 -27.28
C CYS A 314 -44.05 14.58 -26.69
N ASP A 315 -43.88 14.73 -25.37
CA ASP A 315 -43.67 16.06 -24.78
C ASP A 315 -42.43 16.74 -25.41
N TRP A 316 -42.47 18.07 -25.54
CA TRP A 316 -41.41 18.84 -26.21
C TRP A 316 -40.01 18.64 -25.60
N SER A 317 -39.93 18.21 -24.35
CA SER A 317 -38.67 17.96 -23.65
C SER A 317 -38.02 16.61 -23.99
N CYS A 318 -38.70 15.75 -24.76
CA CYS A 318 -38.30 14.37 -25.07
C CYS A 318 -37.80 14.18 -26.50
N ASN A 319 -36.70 13.44 -26.63
CA ASN A 319 -36.26 12.85 -27.89
C ASN A 319 -36.96 11.50 -28.15
N ALA A 320 -37.24 10.71 -27.11
CA ALA A 320 -38.04 9.48 -27.19
C ALA A 320 -38.93 9.34 -25.95
N CYS A 321 -40.13 8.80 -26.10
CA CYS A 321 -41.10 8.64 -25.00
C CYS A 321 -41.98 7.39 -25.18
N ASN A 322 -42.60 6.95 -24.09
CA ASN A 322 -43.58 5.85 -24.08
C ASN A 322 -45.05 6.35 -24.00
N GLY A 323 -45.24 7.66 -23.93
CA GLY A 323 -46.53 8.30 -23.69
C GLY A 323 -46.46 9.81 -23.85
N PRO A 324 -47.60 10.50 -23.82
CA PRO A 324 -47.69 11.92 -24.13
C PRO A 324 -47.33 12.84 -22.95
N LEU A 325 -47.16 12.30 -21.74
CA LEU A 325 -46.93 13.13 -20.55
C LEU A 325 -45.44 13.50 -20.41
N PRO A 326 -45.13 14.63 -19.76
CA PRO A 326 -43.74 15.02 -19.51
C PRO A 326 -42.93 14.03 -18.66
N ASN A 327 -43.58 13.07 -18.00
CA ASN A 327 -42.95 12.01 -17.23
C ASN A 327 -42.90 10.64 -17.94
N ASP A 328 -43.33 10.57 -19.20
CA ASP A 328 -43.27 9.36 -20.03
C ASP A 328 -42.00 9.31 -20.89
N CYS A 329 -41.03 10.17 -20.62
CA CYS A 329 -39.82 10.31 -21.38
C CYS A 329 -38.85 9.14 -21.17
N VAL A 330 -38.24 8.69 -22.25
CA VAL A 330 -37.19 7.65 -22.24
C VAL A 330 -35.83 8.27 -22.56
N GLU A 331 -35.80 9.26 -23.44
CA GLU A 331 -34.59 9.99 -23.81
C GLU A 331 -34.93 11.49 -23.93
N CYS A 332 -34.08 12.34 -23.36
CA CYS A 332 -34.29 13.78 -23.35
C CYS A 332 -33.73 14.46 -24.60
N MET A 333 -34.33 15.59 -24.96
CA MET A 333 -33.76 16.48 -25.98
C MET A 333 -32.39 17.02 -25.53
N ASP A 334 -31.51 17.31 -26.49
CA ASP A 334 -30.14 17.77 -26.24
C ASP A 334 -30.07 18.92 -25.22
N GLY A 335 -29.26 18.72 -24.18
CA GLY A 335 -29.07 19.69 -23.09
C GLY A 335 -30.01 19.52 -21.89
N MET A 336 -30.97 18.61 -21.94
CA MET A 336 -31.86 18.25 -20.82
C MET A 336 -31.46 16.89 -20.21
N ILE A 337 -31.80 16.67 -18.93
CA ILE A 337 -31.35 15.52 -18.14
C ILE A 337 -32.56 14.68 -17.72
N LEU A 338 -32.51 13.36 -17.91
CA LEU A 338 -33.61 12.47 -17.57
C LEU A 338 -33.65 12.18 -16.06
N ARG A 339 -34.78 12.47 -15.41
CA ARG A 339 -35.05 12.16 -14.00
C ARG A 339 -36.40 11.47 -13.86
N SER A 340 -36.40 10.17 -13.58
CA SER A 340 -37.60 9.35 -13.35
C SER A 340 -38.70 9.57 -14.40
N GLY A 341 -38.31 9.59 -15.68
CA GLY A 341 -39.21 9.79 -16.81
C GLY A 341 -39.44 11.25 -17.22
N THR A 342 -38.93 12.24 -16.47
CA THR A 342 -39.06 13.67 -16.81
C THR A 342 -37.74 14.31 -17.17
N CYS A 343 -37.72 15.11 -18.23
CA CYS A 343 -36.55 15.88 -18.62
C CYS A 343 -36.49 17.20 -17.85
N VAL A 344 -35.39 17.42 -17.14
CA VAL A 344 -35.15 18.60 -16.31
C VAL A 344 -33.86 19.31 -16.73
N SER A 345 -33.80 20.63 -16.54
CA SER A 345 -32.60 21.43 -16.83
C SER A 345 -31.48 21.23 -15.81
N ALA A 346 -31.81 20.76 -14.60
CA ALA A 346 -30.87 20.38 -13.55
C ALA A 346 -31.51 19.36 -12.60
N CYS A 347 -30.71 18.44 -12.05
CA CYS A 347 -31.21 17.35 -11.21
C CYS A 347 -31.81 17.81 -9.86
N GLY A 348 -31.41 18.99 -9.36
CA GLY A 348 -31.84 19.51 -8.05
C GLY A 348 -31.17 18.79 -6.87
N PRO A 349 -31.52 19.16 -5.62
CA PRO A 349 -30.96 18.54 -4.42
C PRO A 349 -31.35 17.06 -4.32
N GLY A 350 -30.43 16.23 -3.83
CA GLY A 350 -30.57 14.78 -3.66
C GLY A 350 -30.18 13.95 -4.89
N TYR A 351 -29.77 14.59 -5.99
CA TYR A 351 -29.42 13.91 -7.24
C TYR A 351 -28.17 14.52 -7.89
N HIS A 352 -27.40 13.71 -8.60
CA HIS A 352 -26.27 14.12 -9.43
C HIS A 352 -26.46 13.66 -10.87
N GLN A 353 -25.83 14.37 -11.81
CA GLN A 353 -25.87 14.02 -13.22
C GLN A 353 -24.77 13.00 -13.53
N THR A 354 -25.13 11.89 -14.17
CA THR A 354 -24.19 10.92 -14.75
C THR A 354 -24.79 10.40 -16.04
N ASP A 355 -24.04 10.48 -17.14
CA ASP A 355 -24.46 10.00 -18.47
C ASP A 355 -25.84 10.52 -18.92
N GLY A 356 -26.12 11.81 -18.69
CA GLY A 356 -27.40 12.43 -19.09
C GLY A 356 -28.61 12.03 -18.23
N GLN A 357 -28.41 11.32 -17.13
CA GLN A 357 -29.46 10.94 -16.17
C GLN A 357 -29.18 11.48 -14.77
N CYS A 358 -30.25 11.78 -14.03
CA CYS A 358 -30.19 12.14 -12.64
C CYS A 358 -30.22 10.90 -11.76
N LYS A 359 -29.11 10.59 -11.11
CA LYS A 359 -29.00 9.49 -10.14
C LYS A 359 -29.06 10.03 -8.72
N GLU A 360 -29.73 9.30 -7.83
CA GLU A 360 -29.82 9.67 -6.41
C GLU A 360 -28.43 9.73 -5.76
N CYS A 361 -28.26 10.70 -4.87
CA CYS A 361 -27.09 10.78 -4.00
C CYS A 361 -27.09 9.64 -2.98
N GLY A 362 -25.91 9.30 -2.45
CA GLY A 362 -25.78 8.34 -1.35
C GLY A 362 -26.60 8.73 -0.11
N SER A 363 -26.81 7.77 0.79
CA SER A 363 -27.66 7.92 1.98
C SER A 363 -27.36 9.18 2.80
N ASN A 364 -28.42 9.90 3.20
CA ASN A 364 -28.38 11.12 4.02
C ASN A 364 -27.69 12.33 3.37
N CYS A 365 -27.38 12.27 2.07
CA CYS A 365 -26.79 13.36 1.33
C CYS A 365 -27.86 14.29 0.72
N ALA A 366 -27.70 15.60 0.89
CA ALA A 366 -28.59 16.63 0.33
C ALA A 366 -28.12 17.12 -1.05
N SER A 367 -26.82 17.14 -1.32
CA SER A 367 -26.25 17.48 -2.65
C SER A 367 -24.94 16.70 -2.84
N CYS A 368 -24.71 16.17 -4.03
CA CYS A 368 -23.52 15.35 -4.34
C CYS A 368 -22.99 15.61 -5.75
N THR A 369 -21.72 15.28 -5.98
CA THR A 369 -21.10 15.25 -7.33
C THR A 369 -21.05 13.84 -7.90
N SER A 370 -21.02 12.82 -7.04
CA SER A 370 -21.09 11.40 -7.38
C SER A 370 -21.86 10.64 -6.30
N LEU A 371 -22.15 9.35 -6.52
CA LEU A 371 -22.76 8.46 -5.52
C LEU A 371 -22.02 8.46 -4.17
N PHE A 372 -20.70 8.67 -4.17
CA PHE A 372 -19.84 8.64 -2.98
C PHE A 372 -19.29 10.01 -2.57
N SER A 373 -19.51 11.06 -3.38
CA SER A 373 -18.97 12.40 -3.14
C SER A 373 -20.09 13.36 -2.76
N CYS A 374 -20.43 13.40 -1.47
CA CYS A 374 -21.42 14.33 -0.94
C CYS A 374 -20.80 15.70 -0.67
N THR A 375 -21.53 16.78 -0.99
CA THR A 375 -21.12 18.16 -0.75
C THR A 375 -21.94 18.86 0.32
N SER A 376 -23.11 18.31 0.69
CA SER A 376 -23.92 18.80 1.81
C SER A 376 -24.87 17.73 2.33
N CYS A 377 -25.12 17.69 3.63
CA CYS A 377 -25.90 16.63 4.27
C CYS A 377 -27.32 17.05 4.62
N GLN A 378 -28.23 16.07 4.65
CA GLN A 378 -29.60 16.25 5.13
C GLN A 378 -29.58 16.44 6.65
N TYR A 379 -30.50 17.24 7.21
CA TYR A 379 -30.63 17.36 8.66
C TYR A 379 -31.11 16.02 9.26
N PRO A 380 -30.53 15.52 10.37
CA PRO A 380 -29.56 16.15 11.28
C PRO A 380 -28.08 15.75 11.07
N TYR A 381 -27.68 15.30 9.88
CA TYR A 381 -26.33 14.79 9.60
C TYR A 381 -25.32 15.91 9.29
N PHE A 382 -24.05 15.63 9.56
CA PHE A 382 -22.90 16.52 9.35
C PHE A 382 -21.99 15.99 8.22
N LEU A 383 -21.40 16.91 7.47
CA LEU A 383 -20.46 16.58 6.40
C LEU A 383 -19.05 16.35 6.96
N LEU A 384 -18.51 15.14 6.81
CA LEU A 384 -17.13 14.78 7.12
C LEU A 384 -16.42 14.36 5.83
N GLY A 385 -15.65 15.28 5.25
CA GLY A 385 -15.04 15.07 3.93
C GLY A 385 -16.12 14.97 2.85
N GLU A 386 -16.32 13.76 2.33
CA GLU A 386 -17.32 13.45 1.29
C GLU A 386 -18.52 12.63 1.81
N PHE A 387 -18.58 12.35 3.12
CA PHE A 387 -19.59 11.49 3.74
C PHE A 387 -20.48 12.25 4.71
N CYS A 388 -21.72 11.80 4.85
CA CYS A 388 -22.67 12.31 5.83
C CYS A 388 -22.71 11.39 7.05
N VAL A 389 -22.38 11.93 8.22
CA VAL A 389 -22.31 11.19 9.48
C VAL A 389 -23.24 11.82 10.51
N SER A 390 -23.80 10.99 11.41
CA SER A 390 -24.65 11.48 12.51
C SER A 390 -23.83 12.01 13.67
N ASP A 391 -22.58 11.57 13.79
CA ASP A 391 -21.60 11.98 14.78
C ASP A 391 -20.25 12.13 14.07
N CYS A 392 -19.54 13.23 14.33
CA CYS A 392 -18.26 13.53 13.71
C CYS A 392 -17.13 12.59 14.20
N GLY A 393 -17.32 11.96 15.36
CA GLY A 393 -16.34 11.04 15.94
C GLY A 393 -15.08 11.75 16.46
N PRO A 394 -14.08 10.98 16.92
CA PRO A 394 -12.88 11.53 17.57
C PRO A 394 -12.04 12.38 16.60
N GLY A 395 -11.53 13.50 17.11
CA GLY A 395 -10.69 14.47 16.38
C GLY A 395 -11.48 15.51 15.58
N TYR A 396 -12.81 15.51 15.67
CA TYR A 396 -13.69 16.46 14.98
C TYR A 396 -14.82 16.92 15.90
N TYR A 397 -15.26 18.17 15.76
CA TYR A 397 -16.46 18.68 16.42
C TYR A 397 -17.51 19.09 15.38
N SER A 398 -18.78 19.00 15.78
CA SER A 398 -19.92 19.33 14.93
C SER A 398 -20.21 20.83 14.96
N GLU A 399 -20.05 21.53 13.84
CA GLU A 399 -20.45 22.94 13.71
C GLU A 399 -21.94 23.03 13.37
N PRO A 400 -22.82 23.52 14.27
CA PRO A 400 -24.26 23.44 14.09
C PRO A 400 -24.80 24.28 12.92
N ILE A 401 -24.12 25.38 12.59
CA ILE A 401 -24.57 26.34 11.58
C ILE A 401 -24.23 25.84 10.17
N SER A 402 -22.97 25.49 9.94
CA SER A 402 -22.50 25.03 8.63
C SER A 402 -22.82 23.55 8.38
N ARG A 403 -23.14 22.78 9.43
CA ARG A 403 -23.37 21.32 9.37
C ARG A 403 -22.17 20.55 8.81
N VAL A 404 -20.97 20.99 9.20
CA VAL A 404 -19.71 20.37 8.81
C VAL A 404 -18.97 19.89 10.06
N CYS A 405 -18.31 18.74 9.96
CA CYS A 405 -17.37 18.28 10.96
C CYS A 405 -16.05 19.02 10.79
N ILE A 406 -15.72 19.86 11.77
CA ILE A 406 -14.48 20.64 11.76
C ILE A 406 -13.44 19.89 12.57
N ARG A 407 -12.21 19.81 12.06
CA ARG A 407 -11.12 19.13 12.74
C ARG A 407 -10.75 19.87 14.03
N CYS A 408 -10.53 19.13 15.10
CA CYS A 408 -9.97 19.62 16.34
C CYS A 408 -8.52 20.11 16.18
N PRO A 409 -7.99 20.88 17.16
CA PRO A 409 -6.56 21.20 17.23
C PRO A 409 -5.66 19.95 17.14
N PRO A 410 -4.38 20.09 16.74
CA PRO A 410 -3.44 18.97 16.71
C PRO A 410 -3.38 18.20 18.04
N ASN A 411 -3.32 16.87 17.95
CA ASN A 411 -3.28 15.95 19.09
C ASN A 411 -4.52 15.97 20.00
N CYS A 412 -5.63 16.56 19.55
CA CYS A 412 -6.88 16.60 20.29
C CYS A 412 -7.87 15.53 19.80
N GLU A 413 -8.47 14.80 20.75
CA GLU A 413 -9.48 13.77 20.51
C GLU A 413 -10.91 14.33 20.62
N GLU A 414 -11.16 15.27 21.53
CA GLU A 414 -12.47 15.93 21.67
C GLU A 414 -12.31 17.44 21.87
N CYS A 415 -13.09 18.23 21.13
CA CYS A 415 -13.04 19.69 21.17
C CYS A 415 -14.43 20.32 20.95
N HIS A 416 -14.56 21.60 21.29
CA HIS A 416 -15.76 22.40 20.99
C HIS A 416 -15.48 23.56 20.03
N THR A 417 -14.22 23.94 19.89
CA THR A 417 -13.77 25.03 19.03
C THR A 417 -12.50 24.59 18.29
N PRO A 418 -12.08 25.29 17.23
CA PRO A 418 -10.87 24.91 16.49
C PRO A 418 -9.57 25.23 17.26
N ASP A 419 -9.67 25.94 18.39
CA ASP A 419 -8.53 26.43 19.19
C ASP A 419 -8.47 25.82 20.61
N SER A 420 -9.50 25.10 21.05
CA SER A 420 -9.60 24.54 22.41
C SER A 420 -9.84 23.04 22.35
N CYS A 421 -9.10 22.31 23.17
CA CYS A 421 -9.20 20.87 23.34
C CYS A 421 -9.70 20.51 24.74
N ILE A 422 -10.46 19.42 24.81
CA ILE A 422 -11.03 18.86 26.04
C ILE A 422 -10.29 17.57 26.40
N THR A 423 -10.09 16.70 25.43
CA THR A 423 -9.44 15.39 25.63
C THR A 423 -8.32 15.21 24.63
N CYS A 424 -7.12 14.85 25.11
CA CYS A 424 -5.94 14.68 24.26
C CYS A 424 -5.77 13.25 23.77
N THR A 425 -5.23 13.12 22.55
CA THR A 425 -4.85 11.83 21.98
C THR A 425 -3.75 11.16 22.82
N ARG A 426 -3.76 9.82 22.85
CA ARG A 426 -2.84 9.02 23.65
C ARG A 426 -1.37 9.39 23.40
N GLY A 427 -0.66 9.73 24.48
CA GLY A 427 0.73 10.18 24.45
C GLY A 427 0.92 11.71 24.44
N THR A 428 -0.18 12.47 24.50
CA THR A 428 -0.19 13.93 24.73
C THR A 428 -1.06 14.28 25.93
N TYR A 429 -0.82 15.45 26.53
CA TYR A 429 -1.38 15.85 27.81
C TYR A 429 -2.01 17.23 27.71
N LEU A 430 -3.16 17.42 28.35
CA LEU A 430 -3.89 18.69 28.30
C LEU A 430 -3.20 19.72 29.20
N SER A 431 -2.82 20.86 28.62
CA SER A 431 -2.26 22.01 29.31
C SER A 431 -2.97 23.27 28.84
N ILE A 432 -3.86 23.84 29.65
CA ILE A 432 -4.62 25.07 29.34
C ILE A 432 -5.28 24.99 27.95
N ASP A 433 -6.27 24.10 27.80
CA ASP A 433 -7.05 23.89 26.58
C ASP A 433 -6.27 23.48 25.32
N ILE A 434 -4.97 23.14 25.43
CA ILE A 434 -4.16 22.63 24.31
C ILE A 434 -3.44 21.33 24.68
N CYS A 435 -3.27 20.44 23.70
CA CYS A 435 -2.57 19.18 23.90
C CYS A 435 -1.08 19.34 23.59
N VAL A 436 -0.25 19.07 24.60
CA VAL A 436 1.21 19.17 24.50
C VAL A 436 1.86 17.81 24.72
N THR A 437 2.99 17.57 24.04
CA THR A 437 3.82 16.38 24.27
C THR A 437 4.75 16.55 25.47
N ASN A 438 4.99 17.79 25.91
CA ASN A 438 5.81 18.11 27.06
C ASN A 438 5.12 19.21 27.88
N CYS A 439 4.79 18.90 29.13
CA CYS A 439 4.06 19.77 30.06
C CYS A 439 4.86 20.98 30.58
N GLY A 440 6.03 21.27 30.01
CA GLY A 440 6.88 22.39 30.42
C GLY A 440 7.61 22.14 31.74
N HIS A 441 8.13 23.20 32.35
CA HIS A 441 9.00 23.12 33.54
C HIS A 441 8.25 23.04 34.88
N SER A 442 6.96 23.36 34.92
CA SER A 442 6.15 23.49 36.15
C SER A 442 5.00 22.47 36.26
N SER A 443 4.89 21.56 35.30
CA SER A 443 3.86 20.52 35.30
C SER A 443 4.37 19.26 34.62
N PHE A 444 3.89 18.10 35.03
CA PHE A 444 4.34 16.81 34.52
C PHE A 444 3.20 16.06 33.82
N PRO A 445 3.54 15.17 32.88
CA PRO A 445 2.56 14.36 32.18
C PRO A 445 1.95 13.29 33.10
N ASN A 446 0.68 13.40 33.44
CA ASN A 446 -0.04 12.34 34.14
C ASN A 446 -0.71 11.39 33.13
N SER A 447 -0.19 10.17 33.03
CA SER A 447 -0.68 9.15 32.09
C SER A 447 -2.03 8.53 32.46
N GLU A 448 -2.46 8.65 33.72
CA GLU A 448 -3.76 8.16 34.17
C GLU A 448 -4.88 9.16 33.87
N THR A 449 -4.61 10.46 34.06
CA THR A 449 -5.60 11.54 33.85
C THR A 449 -5.54 12.16 32.46
N GLY A 450 -4.42 12.02 31.74
CA GLY A 450 -4.18 12.69 30.46
C GLY A 450 -3.94 14.20 30.59
N LEU A 451 -3.64 14.68 31.80
CA LEU A 451 -3.44 16.10 32.11
C LEU A 451 -1.97 16.42 32.38
N CYS A 452 -1.62 17.69 32.24
CA CYS A 452 -0.40 18.26 32.78
C CYS A 452 -0.63 18.70 34.23
N ASP A 453 -0.33 17.83 35.19
CA ASP A 453 -0.51 18.11 36.61
C ASP A 453 0.64 19.00 37.12
N ALA A 454 0.32 19.98 37.96
CA ALA A 454 1.32 20.85 38.57
C ALA A 454 2.03 20.09 39.70
N ASN A 455 3.35 19.96 39.60
CA ASN A 455 4.18 19.46 40.69
C ASN A 455 4.64 20.67 41.51
N ILE A 456 4.12 20.79 42.73
CA ILE A 456 4.35 21.93 43.62
C ILE A 456 4.98 21.52 44.95
N HIS A 457 5.07 20.22 45.24
CA HIS A 457 5.70 19.69 46.43
C HIS A 457 7.02 19.00 46.05
N PRO A 458 8.17 19.41 46.64
CA PRO A 458 9.42 18.71 46.40
C PRO A 458 9.41 17.32 47.06
N PRO A 459 10.12 16.35 46.47
CA PRO A 459 10.15 14.99 47.00
C PRO A 459 10.92 14.92 48.30
N THR A 460 10.52 13.99 49.17
CA THR A 460 11.15 13.79 50.48
C THR A 460 11.97 12.50 50.48
N LEU A 461 13.25 12.60 50.82
CA LEU A 461 14.15 11.47 51.03
C LEU A 461 14.26 11.16 52.53
N VAL A 462 14.11 9.89 52.90
CA VAL A 462 14.25 9.43 54.28
C VAL A 462 15.30 8.32 54.31
N VAL A 463 16.34 8.50 55.14
CA VAL A 463 17.36 7.48 55.41
C VAL A 463 16.92 6.64 56.61
N ASN A 464 16.74 5.35 56.39
CA ASN A 464 16.17 4.41 57.36
C ASN A 464 17.24 3.55 58.07
N GLY A 465 18.49 3.58 57.58
CA GLY A 465 19.59 2.82 58.16
C GLY A 465 20.93 3.12 57.52
N SER A 466 21.96 2.35 57.90
CA SER A 466 23.29 2.41 57.30
C SER A 466 23.54 1.23 56.36
N ILE A 467 24.34 1.46 55.32
CA ILE A 467 24.83 0.40 54.43
C ILE A 467 25.85 -0.41 55.23
N THR A 468 25.59 -1.70 55.41
CA THR A 468 26.46 -2.60 56.18
C THR A 468 26.97 -3.73 55.30
N THR A 469 28.27 -4.04 55.38
CA THR A 469 28.92 -5.14 54.63
C THR A 469 30.25 -5.53 55.29
N GLU A 470 30.80 -6.70 54.96
CA GLU A 470 32.14 -7.11 55.39
C GLU A 470 33.26 -6.40 54.60
N ILE A 471 34.50 -6.51 55.07
CA ILE A 471 35.70 -5.97 54.41
C ILE A 471 35.82 -6.54 52.97
N GLY A 472 35.98 -5.66 51.98
CA GLY A 472 35.97 -6.01 50.55
C GLY A 472 34.62 -6.50 50.01
N GLY A 473 33.58 -6.54 50.86
CA GLY A 473 32.27 -7.05 50.53
C GLY A 473 31.44 -6.11 49.64
N THR A 474 30.30 -6.64 49.19
CA THR A 474 29.35 -5.96 48.32
C THR A 474 27.96 -5.98 48.94
N GLN A 475 27.34 -4.82 49.10
CA GLN A 475 25.97 -4.68 49.60
C GLN A 475 25.04 -4.24 48.48
N VAL A 476 24.02 -5.05 48.18
CA VAL A 476 22.94 -4.66 47.27
C VAL A 476 22.04 -3.65 47.97
N LEU A 477 21.84 -2.50 47.34
CA LEU A 477 20.99 -1.44 47.89
C LEU A 477 19.55 -1.70 47.50
N ASN A 478 18.66 -1.56 48.47
CA ASN A 478 17.22 -1.69 48.33
C ASN A 478 16.52 -0.62 49.20
N PRO A 479 15.20 -0.45 49.11
CA PRO A 479 14.48 0.59 49.83
C PRO A 479 14.56 0.53 51.37
N SER A 480 15.09 -0.53 51.99
CA SER A 480 15.26 -0.60 53.44
C SER A 480 16.33 0.36 53.97
N PHE A 481 17.30 0.77 53.14
CA PHE A 481 18.36 1.70 53.57
C PHE A 481 17.91 3.15 53.48
N PHE A 482 17.17 3.50 52.41
CA PHE A 482 16.60 4.81 52.19
C PHE A 482 15.37 4.71 51.28
N THR A 483 14.33 5.48 51.59
CA THR A 483 13.07 5.57 50.84
C THR A 483 12.81 7.00 50.42
N ALA A 484 12.20 7.18 49.26
CA ALA A 484 11.68 8.47 48.82
C ALA A 484 10.18 8.38 48.61
N TYR A 485 9.47 9.45 48.92
CA TYR A 485 8.05 9.61 48.63
C TYR A 485 7.75 11.06 48.29
N ASP A 486 6.65 11.25 47.58
CA ASP A 486 6.12 12.54 47.17
C ASP A 486 4.59 12.50 47.21
N THR A 487 3.96 13.65 47.46
CA THR A 487 2.50 13.77 47.52
C THR A 487 1.84 13.94 46.16
N ASP A 488 2.56 14.51 45.19
CA ASP A 488 2.07 14.76 43.83
C ASP A 488 2.82 13.95 42.76
N THR A 489 3.90 13.26 43.11
CA THR A 489 4.65 12.37 42.21
C THR A 489 4.67 10.90 42.67
N SER A 490 4.47 9.96 41.75
CA SER A 490 4.55 8.52 42.04
C SER A 490 5.99 8.08 42.37
N ASN A 491 6.16 7.15 43.32
CA ASN A 491 7.48 6.62 43.71
C ASN A 491 8.28 6.04 42.54
N TYR A 492 7.62 5.50 41.52
CA TYR A 492 8.27 4.93 40.34
C TYR A 492 8.91 5.98 39.42
N ASP A 493 8.44 7.23 39.50
CA ASP A 493 8.95 8.34 38.68
C ASP A 493 10.11 9.10 39.37
N LEU A 494 10.38 8.79 40.64
CA LEU A 494 11.45 9.39 41.43
C LEU A 494 12.84 8.90 41.00
N ILE A 495 13.77 9.84 40.90
CA ILE A 495 15.16 9.62 40.48
C ILE A 495 16.10 10.01 41.61
N PHE A 496 16.91 9.06 42.05
CA PHE A 496 17.99 9.31 43.01
C PHE A 496 19.22 9.84 42.27
N ILE A 497 19.85 10.85 42.86
CA ILE A 497 21.02 11.54 42.35
C ILE A 497 22.14 11.42 43.38
N VAL A 498 23.29 10.90 42.96
CA VAL A 498 24.48 10.85 43.81
C VAL A 498 25.06 12.25 43.94
N VAL A 499 25.03 12.82 45.15
CA VAL A 499 25.63 14.14 45.42
C VAL A 499 27.13 13.97 45.65
N SER A 500 27.52 13.04 46.51
CA SER A 500 28.92 12.64 46.72
C SER A 500 29.06 11.12 46.74
N PRO A 501 30.00 10.54 45.97
CA PRO A 501 30.26 9.11 46.00
C PRO A 501 30.81 8.70 47.38
N PRO A 502 30.69 7.42 47.75
CA PRO A 502 31.18 6.93 49.04
C PRO A 502 32.69 7.15 49.21
N ASN A 503 33.09 7.61 50.39
CA ASN A 503 34.50 7.89 50.71
C ASN A 503 35.35 6.63 50.97
N ASN A 504 34.72 5.53 51.36
CA ASN A 504 35.36 4.25 51.67
C ASN A 504 35.03 3.12 50.68
N GLY A 505 34.51 3.43 49.49
CA GLY A 505 34.15 2.41 48.52
C GLY A 505 33.69 3.00 47.20
N GLN A 506 32.83 2.27 46.49
CA GLN A 506 32.22 2.70 45.24
C GLN A 506 30.76 2.27 45.18
N LEU A 507 29.90 3.13 44.63
CA LEU A 507 28.56 2.74 44.21
C LEU A 507 28.62 2.27 42.75
N LEU A 508 28.04 1.13 42.47
CA LEU A 508 27.93 0.54 41.15
C LEU A 508 26.47 0.38 40.75
N LYS A 509 26.20 0.60 39.47
CA LYS A 509 24.92 0.29 38.84
C LYS A 509 25.11 -0.76 37.77
N ILE A 510 24.35 -1.84 37.86
CA ILE A 510 24.31 -2.92 36.88
C ILE A 510 23.32 -2.52 35.78
N GLN A 511 23.80 -2.41 34.55
CA GLN A 511 22.92 -2.25 33.39
C GLN A 511 23.34 -3.23 32.31
N ARG A 512 22.41 -4.09 31.88
CA ARG A 512 22.64 -5.10 30.82
C ARG A 512 23.85 -6.00 31.10
N GLY A 513 24.09 -6.33 32.38
CA GLY A 513 25.21 -7.18 32.81
C GLY A 513 26.56 -6.47 32.91
N VAL A 514 26.61 -5.14 32.75
CA VAL A 514 27.83 -4.33 32.91
C VAL A 514 27.73 -3.49 34.19
N ASP A 515 28.76 -3.57 35.02
CA ASP A 515 28.90 -2.74 36.22
C ASP A 515 29.44 -1.36 35.85
N THR A 516 28.70 -0.31 36.20
CA THR A 516 29.08 1.10 35.96
C THR A 516 29.25 1.83 37.29
N ILE A 517 30.39 2.51 37.49
CA ILE A 517 30.65 3.28 38.72
C ILE A 517 29.80 4.55 38.71
N LEU A 518 28.94 4.72 39.72
CA LEU A 518 28.16 5.92 39.95
C LEU A 518 29.05 7.00 40.58
N ARG A 519 29.25 8.09 39.84
CA ARG A 519 29.97 9.30 40.25
C ARG A 519 28.99 10.36 40.72
N ALA A 520 29.53 11.47 41.24
CA ALA A 520 28.72 12.64 41.54
C ALA A 520 27.92 13.08 40.29
N LYS A 521 26.63 13.37 40.51
CA LYS A 521 25.58 13.70 39.53
C LYS A 521 25.01 12.52 38.73
N ASP A 522 25.55 11.32 38.86
CA ASP A 522 24.96 10.13 38.25
C ASP A 522 23.65 9.75 38.94
N ARG A 523 22.81 9.01 38.21
CA ARG A 523 21.39 8.82 38.54
C ARG A 523 20.96 7.36 38.50
N PHE A 524 20.09 6.98 39.42
CA PHE A 524 19.40 5.68 39.42
C PHE A 524 17.94 5.84 39.86
N SER A 525 17.05 4.97 39.37
CA SER A 525 15.61 5.04 39.64
C SER A 525 15.23 4.25 40.89
N TYR A 526 13.99 4.46 41.37
CA TYR A 526 13.40 3.61 42.40
C TYR A 526 13.31 2.14 41.96
N GLU A 527 13.02 1.89 40.68
CA GLU A 527 13.01 0.54 40.09
C GLU A 527 14.41 -0.12 40.13
N ASP A 528 15.48 0.64 39.90
CA ASP A 528 16.85 0.12 40.02
C ASP A 528 17.15 -0.42 41.43
N LEU A 529 16.58 0.19 42.48
CA LEU A 529 16.69 -0.29 43.87
C LEU A 529 15.85 -1.55 44.13
N LEU A 530 14.62 -1.59 43.61
CA LEU A 530 13.74 -2.76 43.75
C LEU A 530 14.33 -4.00 43.07
N MET A 531 14.96 -3.81 41.92
CA MET A 531 15.60 -4.87 41.14
C MET A 531 16.98 -5.26 41.68
N GLY A 532 17.51 -4.56 42.70
CA GLY A 532 18.84 -4.81 43.24
C GLY A 532 19.98 -4.49 42.26
N SER A 533 19.73 -3.59 41.30
CA SER A 533 20.69 -3.20 40.27
C SER A 533 21.72 -2.18 40.78
N VAL A 534 21.51 -1.60 41.96
CA VAL A 534 22.47 -0.68 42.60
C VAL A 534 23.13 -1.39 43.77
N ARG A 535 24.45 -1.33 43.86
CA ARG A 535 25.22 -1.96 44.93
C ARG A 535 26.40 -1.11 45.37
N PHE A 536 26.73 -1.19 46.63
CA PHE A 536 27.94 -0.64 47.21
C PHE A 536 29.02 -1.70 47.28
N VAL A 537 30.26 -1.35 46.95
CA VAL A 537 31.45 -2.20 47.07
C VAL A 537 32.49 -1.49 47.92
N HIS A 538 32.91 -2.11 49.01
CA HIS A 538 33.93 -1.54 49.90
C HIS A 538 35.34 -1.71 49.32
N ASN A 539 36.17 -0.69 49.49
CA ASN A 539 37.60 -0.80 49.19
C ASN A 539 38.35 -1.25 50.46
N ALA A 540 38.85 -2.48 50.48
CA ALA A 540 39.52 -3.08 51.64
C ALA A 540 40.75 -2.32 52.19
N LYS A 541 41.25 -1.29 51.46
CA LYS A 541 42.34 -0.41 51.93
C LYS A 541 41.85 0.91 52.53
N LYS A 542 40.54 1.10 52.68
CA LYS A 542 39.90 2.33 53.17
C LYS A 542 39.29 2.12 54.56
N GLU A 543 38.87 3.21 55.19
CA GLU A 543 38.30 3.19 56.55
C GLU A 543 37.02 2.34 56.63
N LEU A 544 36.82 1.69 57.78
CA LEU A 544 35.63 0.86 58.03
C LEU A 544 34.33 1.68 58.18
N THR A 545 34.44 2.98 58.41
CA THR A 545 33.27 3.87 58.48
C THR A 545 33.31 4.88 57.36
N GLY A 546 32.18 5.09 56.71
CA GLY A 546 32.06 6.03 55.60
C GLY A 546 30.66 6.59 55.46
N PHE A 547 30.46 7.39 54.43
CA PHE A 547 29.15 7.88 54.04
C PHE A 547 29.11 8.18 52.54
N THR A 548 27.90 8.20 51.97
CA THR A 548 27.62 8.72 50.64
C THR A 548 26.43 9.68 50.73
N SER A 549 26.49 10.80 50.03
CA SER A 549 25.40 11.78 50.04
C SER A 549 24.55 11.62 48.80
N ILE A 550 23.23 11.50 48.98
CA ILE A 550 22.27 11.32 47.89
C ILE A 550 21.08 12.27 48.07
N LYS A 551 20.42 12.62 46.98
CA LYS A 551 19.15 13.36 46.97
C LYS A 551 18.19 12.72 45.98
N VAL A 552 16.90 13.02 46.07
CA VAL A 552 15.88 12.54 45.13
C VAL A 552 15.30 13.71 44.33
N SER A 553 14.91 13.44 43.09
CA SER A 553 14.28 14.40 42.20
C SER A 553 13.15 13.74 41.43
N ASP A 554 12.05 14.46 41.28
CA ASP A 554 10.91 14.15 40.39
C ASP A 554 11.11 14.72 38.96
N ARG A 555 12.34 15.21 38.65
CA ARG A 555 12.78 15.93 37.44
C ARG A 555 12.48 17.43 37.40
N GLN A 556 11.64 17.95 38.30
CA GLN A 556 11.28 19.37 38.38
C GLN A 556 11.86 20.00 39.64
N LEU A 557 11.59 19.37 40.78
CA LEU A 557 12.08 19.72 42.10
C LEU A 557 13.08 18.66 42.59
N GLU A 558 13.86 19.05 43.59
CA GLU A 558 14.86 18.19 44.21
C GLU A 558 14.71 18.28 45.73
N SER A 559 14.90 17.15 46.40
CA SER A 559 14.99 17.09 47.86
C SER A 559 16.28 17.71 48.36
N HIS A 560 16.35 17.94 49.67
CA HIS A 560 17.62 18.09 50.36
C HIS A 560 18.50 16.84 50.22
N ALA A 561 19.81 17.03 50.29
CA ALA A 561 20.78 15.94 50.26
C ALA A 561 20.91 15.32 51.65
N GLU A 562 20.87 14.00 51.72
CA GLU A 562 20.99 13.22 52.94
C GLU A 562 22.22 12.31 52.89
N ASP A 563 22.91 12.19 54.02
CA ASP A 563 24.09 11.33 54.16
C ASP A 563 23.67 9.93 54.61
N VAL A 564 23.90 8.95 53.74
CA VAL A 564 23.71 7.54 54.04
C VAL A 564 25.00 6.99 54.65
N GLY A 565 24.95 6.66 55.93
CA GLY A 565 26.08 6.09 56.66
C GLY A 565 26.46 4.70 56.13
N ILE A 566 27.75 4.39 56.15
CA ILE A 566 28.34 3.11 55.71
C ILE A 566 29.17 2.56 56.85
N VAL A 567 28.91 1.32 57.27
CA VAL A 567 29.64 0.63 58.33
C VAL A 567 30.11 -0.72 57.82
N ILE A 568 31.42 -0.90 57.83
CA ILE A 568 32.07 -2.14 57.41
C ILE A 568 32.35 -2.99 58.64
N ILE A 569 31.92 -4.24 58.58
CA ILE A 569 32.13 -5.23 59.64
C ILE A 569 33.52 -5.82 59.44
N SER A 570 34.37 -5.71 60.46
CA SER A 570 35.59 -6.50 60.60
C SER A 570 35.23 -7.78 61.38
N PRO A 571 35.15 -8.95 60.71
CA PRO A 571 34.76 -10.20 61.35
C PRO A 571 35.81 -10.75 62.32
N PHE A 572 37.09 -10.35 62.23
CA PHE A 572 38.15 -10.85 63.11
C PHE A 572 38.70 -9.73 64.01
N PRO A 573 38.58 -9.85 65.35
CA PRO A 573 39.10 -8.83 66.25
C PRO A 573 40.63 -8.85 66.35
N PRO A 574 41.26 -7.73 66.75
CA PRO A 574 42.71 -7.67 66.94
C PRO A 574 43.13 -8.55 68.12
N VAL A 575 44.17 -9.36 67.91
CA VAL A 575 44.70 -10.30 68.89
C VAL A 575 46.05 -9.80 69.44
N VAL A 576 46.13 -9.73 70.76
CA VAL A 576 47.39 -9.40 71.46
C VAL A 576 48.15 -10.70 71.73
N THR A 577 49.21 -10.93 70.96
CA THR A 577 50.00 -12.17 71.03
C THR A 577 51.13 -12.11 72.06
N ARG A 578 51.57 -10.91 72.44
CA ARG A 578 52.56 -10.68 73.50
C ARG A 578 52.20 -9.43 74.31
N ASN A 579 52.22 -9.55 75.63
CA ASN A 579 52.05 -8.44 76.58
C ASN A 579 52.96 -8.67 77.79
N GLU A 580 54.28 -8.64 77.54
CA GLU A 580 55.29 -8.85 78.59
C GLU A 580 55.59 -7.52 79.32
N PRO A 581 55.88 -7.55 80.63
CA PRO A 581 56.21 -6.34 81.38
C PRO A 581 57.41 -5.60 80.79
N LEU A 582 57.26 -4.29 80.61
CA LEU A 582 58.38 -3.43 80.21
C LEU A 582 59.29 -3.19 81.40
N VAL A 583 60.56 -3.58 81.31
CA VAL A 583 61.56 -3.32 82.36
C VAL A 583 62.28 -2.01 82.05
N VAL A 584 62.30 -1.08 83.00
CA VAL A 584 63.02 0.19 82.89
C VAL A 584 63.72 0.52 84.19
N GLU A 585 64.87 1.18 84.13
CA GLU A 585 65.50 1.75 85.31
C GLU A 585 64.81 3.06 85.71
N GLU A 586 64.87 3.38 87.00
CA GLU A 586 64.29 4.61 87.52
C GLU A 586 64.87 5.85 86.82
N GLY A 587 63.99 6.66 86.22
CA GLY A 587 64.34 7.92 85.55
C GLY A 587 64.78 7.75 84.10
N GLU A 588 64.93 6.49 83.64
CA GLU A 588 65.35 6.14 82.29
C GLU A 588 64.16 5.97 81.33
N ILE A 589 64.49 5.78 80.05
CA ILE A 589 63.55 5.58 78.95
C ILE A 589 63.70 4.16 78.39
N ALA A 590 62.59 3.43 78.28
CA ALA A 590 62.55 2.09 77.66
C ALA A 590 61.69 2.08 76.40
N GLN A 591 62.16 1.38 75.37
CA GLN A 591 61.48 1.26 74.08
C GLN A 591 60.41 0.15 74.13
N ILE A 592 59.22 0.44 73.58
CA ILE A 592 58.16 -0.54 73.42
C ILE A 592 58.26 -1.13 72.02
N THR A 593 58.47 -2.44 71.93
CA THR A 593 58.67 -3.14 70.65
C THR A 593 57.88 -4.45 70.60
N PRO A 594 57.47 -4.90 69.39
CA PRO A 594 56.82 -6.20 69.18
C PRO A 594 57.66 -7.39 69.64
N ALA A 595 58.99 -7.31 69.52
CA ALA A 595 59.86 -8.42 69.84
C ALA A 595 59.99 -8.66 71.36
N LEU A 596 59.91 -7.61 72.19
CA LEU A 596 60.24 -7.68 73.60
C LEU A 596 59.05 -7.46 74.54
N SER A 597 58.12 -6.58 74.20
CA SER A 597 57.05 -6.15 75.13
C SER A 597 55.65 -6.37 74.60
N LEU A 598 55.27 -5.68 73.50
CA LEU A 598 53.88 -5.64 73.04
C LEU A 598 53.74 -6.00 71.55
N GLN A 599 53.17 -7.17 71.27
CA GLN A 599 52.88 -7.65 69.91
C GLN A 599 51.37 -7.80 69.70
N ILE A 600 50.89 -7.18 68.63
CA ILE A 600 49.48 -7.17 68.24
C ILE A 600 49.40 -7.63 66.78
N HIS A 601 48.43 -8.49 66.49
CA HIS A 601 48.15 -9.05 65.17
C HIS A 601 46.67 -8.91 64.85
N ASP A 602 46.35 -8.68 63.58
CA ASP A 602 44.98 -8.56 63.08
C ASP A 602 44.98 -9.15 61.67
N GLU A 603 44.05 -10.07 61.39
CA GLU A 603 44.07 -10.93 60.20
C GLU A 603 43.47 -10.24 58.96
N ASP A 604 42.48 -9.38 59.14
CA ASP A 604 41.64 -8.81 58.08
C ASP A 604 41.85 -7.31 57.85
N ASN A 605 42.27 -6.53 58.84
CA ASN A 605 42.54 -5.09 58.69
C ASN A 605 43.67 -4.53 59.60
N PRO A 606 44.90 -5.04 59.50
CA PRO A 606 46.03 -4.62 60.36
C PRO A 606 46.40 -3.13 60.24
N LEU A 607 46.11 -2.48 59.11
CA LEU A 607 46.38 -1.05 58.91
C LEU A 607 45.43 -0.13 59.68
N ALA A 608 44.24 -0.62 60.04
CA ALA A 608 43.25 0.15 60.78
C ALA A 608 43.44 0.05 62.31
N VAL A 609 44.29 -0.87 62.77
CA VAL A 609 44.54 -1.10 64.20
C VAL A 609 45.18 0.13 64.84
N LEU A 610 44.46 0.70 65.79
CA LEU A 610 44.86 1.84 66.60
C LEU A 610 44.88 1.43 68.07
N VAL A 611 46.02 1.66 68.72
CA VAL A 611 46.18 1.51 70.16
C VAL A 611 46.00 2.87 70.80
N THR A 612 45.02 3.00 71.69
CA THR A 612 44.71 4.23 72.41
C THR A 612 45.05 4.08 73.89
N VAL A 613 45.58 5.14 74.51
CA VAL A 613 45.91 5.17 75.93
C VAL A 613 44.68 5.68 76.67
N ILE A 614 43.93 4.76 77.28
CA ILE A 614 42.72 5.08 78.06
C ILE A 614 43.11 5.66 79.40
N GLU A 615 43.97 4.96 80.13
CA GLU A 615 44.58 5.44 81.36
C GLU A 615 46.09 5.49 81.19
N ALA A 616 46.65 6.69 81.38
CA ALA A 616 48.08 6.90 81.29
C ALA A 616 48.81 6.39 82.54
N PRO A 617 50.08 6.00 82.41
CA PRO A 617 50.95 5.68 83.55
C PRO A 617 50.98 6.80 84.59
N LYS A 618 51.08 6.42 85.86
CA LYS A 618 51.07 7.34 87.02
C LYS A 618 52.46 7.91 87.33
N HIS A 619 53.51 7.12 87.09
CA HIS A 619 54.91 7.38 87.42
C HIS A 619 55.78 7.52 86.16
N GLY A 620 55.15 7.92 85.05
CA GLY A 620 55.82 8.09 83.78
C GLY A 620 54.88 8.55 82.68
N ARG A 621 55.36 8.48 81.43
CA ARG A 621 54.57 8.84 80.24
C ARG A 621 55.03 8.07 79.02
N LEU A 622 54.07 7.75 78.14
CA LEU A 622 54.37 7.23 76.81
C LEU A 622 54.75 8.38 75.88
N LEU A 623 55.88 8.23 75.20
CA LEU A 623 56.48 9.21 74.30
C LEU A 623 56.74 8.63 72.91
N ARG A 624 56.63 9.48 71.89
CA ARG A 624 57.15 9.20 70.55
C ARG A 624 58.51 9.88 70.42
N LEU A 625 59.54 9.10 70.08
CA LEU A 625 60.88 9.62 69.80
C LEU A 625 61.14 9.63 68.29
N PRO A 626 61.88 10.64 67.77
CA PRO A 626 62.70 11.61 68.49
C PRO A 626 61.99 12.87 69.02
N GLU A 627 60.75 13.15 68.62
CA GLU A 627 60.07 14.43 68.89
C GLU A 627 59.70 14.65 70.37
N ARG A 628 59.79 13.60 71.21
CA ARG A 628 59.39 13.59 72.63
C ARG A 628 57.94 14.02 72.85
N GLU A 629 57.07 13.70 71.90
CA GLU A 629 55.65 14.01 71.98
C GLU A 629 54.92 13.00 72.87
N ARG A 630 53.97 13.48 73.68
CA ARG A 630 53.11 12.62 74.49
C ARG A 630 52.17 11.82 73.57
N VAL A 631 52.21 10.50 73.70
CA VAL A 631 51.41 9.58 72.90
C VAL A 631 50.04 9.37 73.56
N ARG A 632 48.97 9.65 72.80
CA ARG A 632 47.59 9.31 73.18
C ARG A 632 47.05 8.13 72.37
N ALA A 633 47.54 7.98 71.15
CA ALA A 633 47.23 6.85 70.30
C ALA A 633 48.40 6.59 69.33
N PHE A 634 48.56 5.34 68.91
CA PHE A 634 49.60 4.92 67.97
C PHE A 634 49.15 3.67 67.20
N ASN A 635 49.69 3.48 65.99
CA ASN A 635 49.36 2.33 65.14
C ASN A 635 50.44 1.23 65.22
N LEU A 636 50.21 0.11 64.54
CA LEU A 636 51.16 -1.01 64.51
C LEU A 636 52.51 -0.64 63.89
N ASP A 637 52.55 0.27 62.90
CA ASP A 637 53.80 0.76 62.31
C ASP A 637 54.67 1.49 63.34
N ASN A 638 54.06 2.25 64.23
CA ASN A 638 54.79 2.94 65.30
C ASN A 638 55.45 1.96 66.28
N LEU A 639 54.82 0.81 66.54
CA LEU A 639 55.40 -0.28 67.32
C LEU A 639 56.50 -1.00 66.54
N ALA A 640 56.25 -1.34 65.27
CA ALA A 640 57.20 -2.04 64.42
C ALA A 640 58.50 -1.26 64.20
N THR A 641 58.39 0.07 64.07
CA THR A 641 59.54 1.00 63.98
C THR A 641 60.19 1.29 65.33
N GLY A 642 59.57 0.85 66.43
CA GLY A 642 60.04 1.10 67.79
C GLY A 642 60.04 2.58 68.18
N SER A 643 59.18 3.40 67.57
CA SER A 643 59.12 4.84 67.85
C SER A 643 58.50 5.16 69.22
N ILE A 644 57.75 4.21 69.80
CA ILE A 644 57.04 4.37 71.07
C ILE A 644 57.92 3.95 72.23
N HIS A 645 58.00 4.82 73.24
CA HIS A 645 58.84 4.63 74.42
C HIS A 645 58.06 4.98 75.69
N TYR A 646 58.43 4.36 76.81
CA TYR A 646 58.03 4.79 78.14
C TYR A 646 59.17 5.58 78.77
N ALA A 647 58.88 6.75 79.33
CA ALA A 647 59.82 7.54 80.11
C ALA A 647 59.34 7.61 81.56
N HIS A 648 60.15 7.07 82.48
CA HIS A 648 59.88 7.13 83.92
C HIS A 648 60.12 8.55 84.45
N ASP A 649 59.39 8.97 85.49
CA ASP A 649 59.47 10.34 86.02
C ASP A 649 60.52 10.54 87.12
N GLY A 650 61.20 9.46 87.55
CA GLY A 650 62.20 9.48 88.63
C GLY A 650 61.59 9.42 90.04
N SER A 651 60.36 8.94 90.17
CA SER A 651 59.74 8.66 91.47
C SER A 651 60.07 7.26 91.98
N GLU A 652 60.26 7.13 93.29
CA GLU A 652 60.64 5.86 93.94
C GLU A 652 59.52 4.82 93.90
N THR A 653 59.35 4.17 92.76
CA THR A 653 58.30 3.20 92.50
C THR A 653 58.86 1.91 91.90
N GLN A 654 58.14 0.81 92.14
CA GLN A 654 58.56 -0.52 91.67
C GLN A 654 57.78 -0.96 90.43
N PHE A 655 56.62 -0.36 90.18
CA PHE A 655 55.79 -0.66 89.03
C PHE A 655 54.96 0.55 88.62
N ASP A 656 54.63 0.58 87.34
CA ASP A 656 53.65 1.50 86.76
C ASP A 656 52.73 0.74 85.78
N LEU A 657 51.58 1.33 85.46
CA LEU A 657 50.51 0.66 84.74
C LEU A 657 49.88 1.61 83.72
N ALA A 658 49.69 1.13 82.49
CA ALA A 658 48.90 1.82 81.48
C ALA A 658 47.73 0.94 81.02
N LEU A 659 46.53 1.50 80.93
CA LEU A 659 45.38 0.83 80.30
C LEU A 659 45.37 1.22 78.82
N LEU A 660 45.67 0.25 77.96
CA LEU A 660 45.66 0.42 76.51
C LEU A 660 44.41 -0.22 75.92
N GLN A 661 43.81 0.44 74.94
CA GLN A 661 42.70 -0.09 74.16
C GLN A 661 43.15 -0.26 72.71
N VAL A 662 43.16 -1.50 72.25
CA VAL A 662 43.44 -1.90 70.88
C VAL A 662 42.11 -1.99 70.14
N SER A 663 41.94 -1.21 69.08
CA SER A 663 40.75 -1.27 68.23
C SER A 663 41.14 -1.29 66.77
N ASP A 664 40.45 -2.09 65.98
CA ASP A 664 40.58 -2.17 64.52
C ASP A 664 39.58 -1.22 63.80
N GLY A 665 38.80 -0.45 64.58
CA GLY A 665 37.71 0.43 64.12
C GLY A 665 36.30 -0.16 64.28
N TYR A 666 36.16 -1.46 64.53
CA TYR A 666 34.90 -2.17 64.76
C TYR A 666 34.92 -2.96 66.07
N ASN A 667 35.96 -3.77 66.27
CA ASN A 667 36.25 -4.53 67.47
C ASN A 667 37.19 -3.76 68.41
N VAL A 668 37.10 -4.09 69.70
CA VAL A 668 37.87 -3.43 70.76
C VAL A 668 38.35 -4.46 71.79
N VAL A 669 39.63 -4.38 72.15
CA VAL A 669 40.27 -5.19 73.19
C VAL A 669 41.05 -4.28 74.13
N ASN A 670 40.77 -4.36 75.44
CA ASN A 670 41.52 -3.62 76.46
C ASN A 670 42.61 -4.51 77.06
N ILE A 671 43.81 -3.95 77.24
CA ILE A 671 44.93 -4.62 77.90
C ILE A 671 45.56 -3.73 78.97
N LEU A 672 45.99 -4.36 80.06
CA LEU A 672 46.82 -3.74 81.08
C LEU A 672 48.29 -3.95 80.69
N PHE A 673 48.99 -2.86 80.43
CA PHE A 673 50.41 -2.85 80.09
C PHE A 673 51.23 -2.54 81.35
N ASN A 674 51.96 -3.55 81.82
CA ASN A 674 52.73 -3.47 83.07
C ASN A 674 54.14 -2.92 82.78
N ILE A 675 54.58 -1.96 83.59
CA ILE A 675 55.96 -1.48 83.60
C ILE A 675 56.57 -1.85 84.95
N HIS A 676 57.72 -2.50 84.94
CA HIS A 676 58.50 -2.83 86.12
C HIS A 676 59.70 -1.89 86.22
N ILE A 677 59.81 -1.19 87.34
CA ILE A 677 60.85 -0.19 87.56
C ILE A 677 61.94 -0.82 88.43
N LEU A 678 63.16 -0.80 87.92
CA LEU A 678 64.35 -1.16 88.68
C LEU A 678 64.80 0.09 89.48
N PRO A 679 64.83 0.02 90.82
CA PRO A 679 65.21 1.15 91.65
C PRO A 679 66.69 1.54 91.44
N GLN A 680 67.00 2.83 91.57
CA GLN A 680 68.37 3.36 91.57
C GLN A 680 68.70 3.91 92.97
N ASP A 681 69.81 3.48 93.59
CA ASP A 681 70.26 3.93 94.93
C ASP A 681 70.66 5.41 94.91
N ASN A 682 69.67 6.30 95.01
CA ASN A 682 69.77 7.72 94.76
C ASN A 682 69.19 8.58 95.92
N ARG A 683 68.47 7.94 96.85
CA ARG A 683 67.96 8.53 98.09
C ARG A 683 68.87 8.15 99.25
N GLY A 684 68.84 9.01 100.27
CA GLY A 684 69.48 8.69 101.55
C GLY A 684 68.48 8.04 102.51
N PRO A 685 68.96 7.18 103.42
CA PRO A 685 68.08 6.51 104.39
C PRO A 685 67.46 7.50 105.37
N ILE A 686 66.21 7.24 105.74
CA ILE A 686 65.47 8.05 106.73
C ILE A 686 65.35 7.33 108.06
N LEU A 687 65.44 8.07 109.16
CA LEU A 687 65.12 7.56 110.49
C LEU A 687 63.59 7.50 110.66
N VAL A 688 63.05 6.29 110.73
CA VAL A 688 61.63 6.02 110.98
C VAL A 688 61.33 6.07 112.47
N ASN A 689 62.17 5.46 113.30
CA ASN A 689 62.09 5.56 114.74
C ASN A 689 63.35 6.27 115.25
N ASN A 690 63.14 7.27 116.09
CA ASN A 690 64.18 7.96 116.85
C ASN A 690 63.60 8.41 118.19
N ILE A 691 63.22 7.43 119.00
CA ILE A 691 62.53 7.63 120.28
C ILE A 691 63.55 7.74 121.40
N GLN A 692 63.29 8.63 122.35
CA GLN A 692 64.12 8.78 123.54
C GLN A 692 64.19 7.47 124.34
N ALA A 693 65.39 6.92 124.49
CA ALA A 693 65.65 5.83 125.41
C ALA A 693 65.67 6.33 126.87
N GLN A 694 65.11 5.55 127.79
CA GLN A 694 65.20 5.79 129.23
C GLN A 694 66.10 4.73 129.85
N VAL A 695 67.07 5.16 130.65
CA VAL A 695 68.01 4.28 131.35
C VAL A 695 68.23 4.83 132.76
N GLN A 696 68.28 3.93 133.75
CA GLN A 696 68.65 4.31 135.11
C GLN A 696 70.15 4.58 135.20
N GLU A 697 70.55 5.46 136.11
CA GLU A 697 71.97 5.79 136.28
C GLU A 697 72.77 4.54 136.66
N GLY A 698 73.83 4.25 135.89
CA GLY A 698 74.68 3.07 136.06
C GLY A 698 74.16 1.79 135.43
N ASP A 699 72.95 1.79 134.86
CA ASP A 699 72.36 0.64 134.17
C ASP A 699 72.49 0.76 132.63
N MET A 700 72.10 -0.28 131.91
CA MET A 700 72.10 -0.34 130.44
C MET A 700 70.71 -0.65 129.88
N THR A 701 70.39 -0.09 128.71
CA THR A 701 69.15 -0.37 127.98
C THR A 701 69.46 -0.80 126.55
N GLN A 702 68.68 -1.75 126.03
CA GLN A 702 68.88 -2.26 124.68
C GLN A 702 68.28 -1.28 123.66
N ILE A 703 69.09 -0.85 122.69
CA ILE A 703 68.61 -0.10 121.53
C ILE A 703 67.90 -1.09 120.60
N THR A 704 66.57 -1.12 120.64
CA THR A 704 65.74 -1.95 119.76
C THR A 704 65.26 -1.17 118.55
N SER A 705 64.74 -1.87 117.53
CA SER A 705 64.08 -1.24 116.38
C SER A 705 62.81 -0.45 116.74
N GLN A 706 62.31 -0.55 117.98
CA GLN A 706 61.27 0.35 118.49
C GLN A 706 61.83 1.72 118.85
N LEU A 707 63.07 1.79 119.34
CA LEU A 707 63.73 3.04 119.73
C LEU A 707 64.42 3.70 118.53
N LEU A 708 65.17 2.94 117.75
CA LEU A 708 65.94 3.45 116.62
C LEU A 708 65.75 2.53 115.40
N LYS A 709 65.16 3.05 114.34
CA LYS A 709 64.93 2.32 113.08
C LYS A 709 65.10 3.26 111.91
N ALA A 710 65.84 2.84 110.91
CA ALA A 710 66.00 3.50 109.64
C ALA A 710 65.31 2.66 108.56
N LYS A 711 64.86 3.33 107.51
CA LYS A 711 64.41 2.68 106.29
C LYS A 711 65.01 3.39 105.11
N ASP A 712 65.28 2.61 104.07
CA ASP A 712 65.52 3.15 102.75
C ASP A 712 64.44 2.70 101.77
N VAL A 713 64.23 3.49 100.73
CA VAL A 713 63.19 3.24 99.72
C VAL A 713 63.73 2.48 98.51
N ASP A 714 65.01 2.67 98.19
CA ASP A 714 65.73 2.11 97.04
C ASP A 714 66.85 1.11 97.46
N SER A 715 67.17 1.04 98.75
CA SER A 715 68.16 0.13 99.34
C SER A 715 67.54 -0.86 100.37
N ASP A 716 68.12 -2.06 100.51
CA ASP A 716 67.68 -3.05 101.52
C ASP A 716 67.99 -2.57 102.95
N ASP A 717 66.98 -2.54 103.82
CA ASP A 717 67.05 -2.16 105.24
C ASP A 717 68.21 -2.83 106.01
N ARG A 718 68.68 -4.02 105.59
CA ARG A 718 69.79 -4.78 106.22
C ARG A 718 71.17 -4.19 105.92
N LEU A 719 71.30 -3.39 104.88
CA LEU A 719 72.55 -2.76 104.47
C LEU A 719 72.80 -1.44 105.22
N LEU A 720 71.78 -0.94 105.94
CA LEU A 720 71.82 0.35 106.63
C LEU A 720 72.81 0.37 107.79
N VAL A 721 73.55 1.49 107.89
CA VAL A 721 74.58 1.70 108.91
C VAL A 721 74.35 3.02 109.65
N TYR A 722 74.13 2.93 110.95
CA TYR A 722 74.10 4.08 111.86
C TYR A 722 75.52 4.54 112.18
N THR A 723 75.71 5.86 112.24
CA THR A 723 76.97 6.49 112.67
C THR A 723 76.66 7.57 113.70
N LEU A 724 77.37 7.57 114.82
CA LEU A 724 77.28 8.60 115.84
C LEU A 724 78.08 9.83 115.41
N THR A 725 77.45 11.01 115.46
CA THR A 725 78.06 12.28 115.03
C THR A 725 77.95 13.33 116.15
N PRO A 726 79.06 13.82 116.72
CA PRO A 726 80.46 13.46 116.41
C PRO A 726 80.80 12.01 116.82
N PRO A 727 81.84 11.39 116.22
CA PRO A 727 82.20 9.99 116.52
C PRO A 727 82.87 9.80 117.88
N ALA A 728 83.33 10.89 118.53
CA ALA A 728 83.90 10.89 119.86
C ALA A 728 83.03 11.70 120.82
N ASN A 729 82.99 11.32 122.09
CA ASN A 729 82.20 11.96 123.15
C ASN A 729 80.70 12.09 122.81
N ASN A 730 80.16 11.08 122.13
CA ASN A 730 78.75 10.96 121.78
C ASN A 730 78.28 9.54 122.09
N PRO A 731 77.27 9.33 122.96
CA PRO A 731 76.46 10.34 123.65
C PRO A 731 77.24 11.15 124.71
N GLN A 732 76.76 12.35 125.05
CA GLN A 732 77.39 13.21 126.06
C GLN A 732 77.34 12.64 127.49
N ARG A 733 76.40 11.74 127.75
CA ARG A 733 76.17 11.09 129.05
C ARG A 733 76.00 9.59 128.82
N GLY A 734 77.07 8.84 129.01
CA GLY A 734 77.13 7.39 128.78
C GLY A 734 77.85 7.00 127.48
N GLU A 735 77.68 5.74 127.08
CA GLU A 735 78.31 5.16 125.90
C GLU A 735 77.35 4.18 125.19
N VAL A 736 77.50 4.02 123.87
CA VAL A 736 76.78 3.00 123.12
C VAL A 736 77.67 1.76 123.02
N LEU A 737 77.19 0.64 123.53
CA LEU A 737 77.92 -0.62 123.60
C LEU A 737 77.29 -1.67 122.68
N MET A 738 78.13 -2.40 121.96
CA MET A 738 77.75 -3.69 121.37
C MET A 738 78.16 -4.79 122.33
N ILE A 739 77.23 -5.70 122.62
CA ILE A 739 77.44 -6.82 123.54
C ILE A 739 77.19 -8.11 122.78
N LEU A 740 78.16 -9.02 122.81
CA LEU A 740 78.12 -10.32 122.13
C LEU A 740 78.56 -11.42 123.12
N PRO A 741 78.11 -12.68 122.95
CA PRO A 741 78.67 -13.79 123.71
C PRO A 741 80.15 -13.97 123.37
N ILE A 742 80.96 -14.36 124.36
CA ILE A 742 82.40 -14.62 124.14
C ILE A 742 82.53 -15.84 123.21
N PRO A 743 83.18 -15.71 122.03
CA PRO A 743 83.37 -16.83 121.14
C PRO A 743 84.35 -17.84 121.76
N GLU A 744 84.28 -19.11 121.33
CA GLU A 744 85.17 -20.18 121.82
C GLU A 744 86.67 -19.87 121.62
N THR A 745 86.99 -18.96 120.67
CA THR A 745 88.33 -18.50 120.36
C THR A 745 88.90 -17.47 121.35
N GLY A 746 88.11 -16.97 122.30
CA GLY A 746 88.52 -15.95 123.28
C GLY A 746 88.23 -14.51 122.86
N LEU A 747 88.66 -13.54 123.67
CA LEU A 747 88.42 -12.10 123.45
C LEU A 747 89.30 -11.54 122.31
N GLU A 748 88.68 -10.83 121.38
CA GLU A 748 89.36 -10.08 120.33
C GLU A 748 89.86 -8.71 120.81
N GLU A 749 90.83 -8.14 120.08
CA GLU A 749 91.41 -6.83 120.41
C GLU A 749 90.35 -5.70 120.37
N GLY A 750 90.24 -4.94 121.45
CA GLY A 750 89.27 -3.86 121.62
C GLY A 750 87.91 -4.28 122.21
N TRP A 751 87.75 -5.54 122.62
CA TRP A 751 86.60 -6.03 123.39
C TRP A 751 86.96 -6.22 124.87
N GLU A 752 86.03 -5.89 125.76
CA GLU A 752 86.17 -6.03 127.21
C GLU A 752 85.27 -7.16 127.74
N ASP A 753 85.79 -8.00 128.62
CA ASP A 753 85.02 -9.07 129.29
C ASP A 753 84.08 -8.48 130.35
N MET A 754 82.83 -8.91 130.36
CA MET A 754 81.83 -8.51 131.34
C MET A 754 81.73 -9.47 132.54
N GLY A 755 82.48 -10.59 132.55
CA GLY A 755 82.52 -11.56 133.65
C GLY A 755 81.29 -12.47 133.76
N ASN A 756 80.38 -12.39 132.79
CA ASN A 756 79.11 -13.14 132.74
C ASN A 756 78.95 -13.95 131.44
N GLY A 757 80.06 -14.22 130.72
CA GLY A 757 80.07 -14.94 129.44
C GLY A 757 79.83 -14.05 128.21
N PHE A 758 79.71 -12.73 128.39
CA PHE A 758 79.58 -11.75 127.32
C PHE A 758 80.78 -10.80 127.27
N MET A 759 81.07 -10.31 126.07
CA MET A 759 82.05 -9.26 125.81
C MET A 759 81.33 -8.00 125.32
N LYS A 760 81.89 -6.83 125.65
CA LYS A 760 81.37 -5.53 125.20
C LYS A 760 82.42 -4.72 124.46
N ARG A 761 81.97 -3.85 123.56
CA ARG A 761 82.81 -2.85 122.89
C ARG A 761 82.03 -1.56 122.64
N GLN A 762 82.68 -0.42 122.85
CA GLN A 762 82.11 0.87 122.52
C GLN A 762 82.01 1.04 120.99
N MET A 763 80.83 1.43 120.52
CA MET A 763 80.51 1.57 119.10
C MET A 763 80.21 3.03 118.74
N TYR A 764 80.84 3.52 117.68
CA TYR A 764 80.46 4.76 117.02
C TYR A 764 79.75 4.51 115.68
N ARG A 765 79.73 3.27 115.18
CA ARG A 765 79.09 2.86 113.94
C ARG A 765 78.55 1.44 114.06
N PHE A 766 77.28 1.21 113.72
CA PHE A 766 76.64 -0.11 113.84
C PHE A 766 75.57 -0.29 112.76
N ARG A 767 75.31 -1.54 112.35
CA ARG A 767 74.27 -1.86 111.34
C ARG A 767 72.90 -1.96 112.00
N GLN A 768 71.86 -1.73 111.21
CA GLN A 768 70.51 -2.12 111.59
C GLN A 768 70.45 -3.66 111.70
N GLY A 769 69.99 -4.16 112.85
CA GLY A 769 69.94 -5.58 113.20
C GLY A 769 68.58 -6.22 113.03
#